data_AF-A0A9R0WN43-F1
#
_entry.id   AF-A0A9R0WN43-F1
#
_cell.length_a   1.000
_cell.length_b   1.000
_cell.length_c   1.000
_cell.angle_alpha   90.00
_cell.angle_beta   90.00
_cell.angle_gamma   90.00
#
_symmetry.space_group_name_H-M   'P 1'
#
loop_
_entity.id
_entity.type
_entity.pdbx_description
1 polymer ?
#
loop_
_entity_poly.entity_id
_entity_poly.type
_entity_poly.pdbx_seq_one_letter_code
_entity_poly.pdbx_strand_id
1 'polypeptide(L)'
;MLKIWKGQEFVFPLMISTFFHRWALYPPGRVPGGVTVHVSDEDGDVDIETPTSLQWWLDIYPHLAEHEKPLECTQLPGETIFVPSGWWHCVLNLETTVAVTQNFVNQSNFEHVCLDMAPGHCHKGVCRAGLLAVPGKSIRDIENHPPGTMSAWNHNDMTRAEKRLKGSGSGRASNSANQCASFEFSDVHESLENQVFSYDIGFLSQFLEKEKDHYTSVWSPTNPIGQREAREWLRRLWVLKPELRGLIWKGACLAISVDKWYACLEEISACHSLPPPSEDEKLPVGTGSNPVFIVSDNVIKIYAEGGLGYSAHGLGTELEFYNLLRKVGSPLINHVPEIIASGFLVYEDGVYRTVPWDGKGMPDVLAKYYPLELSYTNSCFPLGLWSKQQFGMDSSTECSNKPIWPYMVTRKCKGDIFARVRDTLSKADLLNLASSLGVQMRNIHLLPLPHGEPLPKPEDNNVRDSDPPEWKQVISTLNGRRNNIKKHLANWGGTVPTVLIEKAEEYLPADMSSLIKFVKDDDGDSVYTFPCWIHSDIMDDNILTQRSLTDAKSTCERDLEKLDAINIIDFSDLSIGDPLCDLIPLHLDVFRGDIDLLREYLRSYQLPFLRGKSNNDIYKSVRNSKFSTASYRAMCYCMLHEDNVLAAIFGLWKELRAATSWEEVEHLVWDDLNRYQQSSPTLSS
;
A
#
# COMPACT_ATOMS: atom_id res chain seq x y z
N MET A 1 -17.89 -21.95 14.40
CA MET A 1 -18.56 -22.58 13.25
C MET A 1 -17.47 -22.83 12.22
N LEU A 2 -16.93 -24.05 12.14
CA LEU A 2 -15.82 -24.38 11.25
C LEU A 2 -16.38 -24.73 9.86
N LYS A 3 -16.20 -23.82 8.88
CA LYS A 3 -16.27 -24.14 7.43
C LYS A 3 -14.97 -24.88 7.09
N ILE A 4 -15.07 -26.11 6.56
CA ILE A 4 -13.94 -27.06 6.60
C ILE A 4 -13.41 -27.46 5.22
N TRP A 5 -14.17 -27.28 4.14
CA TRP A 5 -13.59 -27.28 2.80
C TRP A 5 -12.88 -25.94 2.56
N LYS A 6 -11.79 -25.71 3.30
CA LYS A 6 -10.89 -24.59 3.08
C LYS A 6 -10.02 -24.93 1.88
N GLY A 7 -10.36 -24.41 0.70
CA GLY A 7 -9.31 -24.09 -0.23
C GLY A 7 -8.45 -23.03 0.45
N GLN A 8 -7.30 -23.38 1.02
CA GLN A 8 -6.30 -22.37 1.36
C GLN A 8 -5.55 -22.00 0.09
N GLU A 9 -5.37 -20.70 -0.14
CA GLU A 9 -4.68 -20.17 -1.32
C GLU A 9 -3.20 -20.43 -1.09
N PHE A 10 -2.73 -21.51 -1.71
CA PHE A 10 -1.32 -21.86 -1.95
C PHE A 10 -0.36 -21.89 -0.76
N VAL A 11 -0.87 -21.91 0.47
CA VAL A 11 -0.03 -22.13 1.63
C VAL A 11 -0.44 -23.39 2.38
N PHE A 12 0.57 -24.22 2.65
CA PHE A 12 0.43 -25.64 2.96
C PHE A 12 0.20 -25.82 4.44
N PRO A 13 -0.94 -26.36 4.89
CA PRO A 13 -1.14 -26.62 6.30
C PRO A 13 -0.32 -27.84 6.72
N LEU A 14 0.70 -27.61 7.55
CA LEU A 14 1.32 -28.64 8.38
C LEU A 14 0.47 -28.78 9.64
N MET A 15 -0.15 -29.94 9.88
CA MET A 15 -0.93 -30.18 11.09
C MET A 15 -0.26 -31.21 12.01
N ILE A 16 0.03 -30.81 13.25
CA ILE A 16 0.41 -31.74 14.34
C ILE A 16 -0.77 -31.89 15.28
N SER A 17 -1.08 -33.14 15.63
CA SER A 17 -2.23 -33.47 16.48
C SER A 17 -1.83 -34.20 17.75
N THR A 18 -2.59 -33.95 18.82
CA THR A 18 -2.50 -34.66 20.10
C THR A 18 -3.37 -35.93 20.15
N PHE A 19 -4.39 -36.05 19.29
CA PHE A 19 -5.38 -37.14 19.26
C PHE A 19 -5.80 -37.48 17.80
N PHE A 20 -6.77 -38.36 17.61
CA PHE A 20 -7.12 -38.90 16.29
C PHE A 20 -7.93 -37.93 15.40
N HIS A 21 -7.53 -37.81 14.13
CA HIS A 21 -8.30 -37.09 13.10
C HIS A 21 -8.54 -37.98 11.87
N ARG A 22 -9.77 -38.00 11.36
CA ARG A 22 -10.07 -38.60 10.05
C ARG A 22 -10.04 -37.51 8.97
N TRP A 23 -9.30 -37.77 7.90
CA TRP A 23 -9.12 -36.86 6.78
C TRP A 23 -9.83 -37.38 5.53
N ALA A 24 -10.42 -36.47 4.78
CA ALA A 24 -10.89 -36.65 3.42
C ALA A 24 -10.16 -35.63 2.52
N LEU A 25 -9.57 -36.10 1.43
CA LEU A 25 -8.73 -35.31 0.53
C LEU A 25 -9.18 -35.53 -0.92
N TYR A 26 -9.43 -34.44 -1.66
CA TYR A 26 -9.61 -34.48 -3.12
C TYR A 26 -8.50 -33.72 -3.83
N PRO A 27 -8.00 -34.25 -4.95
CA PRO A 27 -7.01 -33.56 -5.75
C PRO A 27 -7.57 -32.27 -6.39
N PRO A 28 -6.69 -31.34 -6.80
CA PRO A 28 -7.02 -30.18 -7.63
C PRO A 28 -7.94 -30.53 -8.80
N GLY A 29 -8.91 -29.66 -9.08
CA GLY A 29 -9.87 -29.85 -10.17
C GLY A 29 -11.03 -30.80 -9.86
N ARG A 30 -11.02 -31.47 -8.71
CA ARG A 30 -12.08 -32.41 -8.30
C ARG A 30 -12.86 -31.86 -7.12
N VAL A 31 -13.96 -31.17 -7.42
CA VAL A 31 -14.82 -30.53 -6.40
C VAL A 31 -15.54 -31.61 -5.57
N PRO A 32 -15.44 -31.57 -4.23
CA PRO A 32 -16.13 -32.52 -3.36
C PRO A 32 -17.65 -32.44 -3.49
N GLY A 33 -18.34 -33.56 -3.32
CA GLY A 33 -19.80 -33.59 -3.33
C GLY A 33 -20.41 -32.64 -2.30
N GLY A 34 -21.43 -31.87 -2.70
CA GLY A 34 -22.11 -30.88 -1.86
C GLY A 34 -21.37 -29.56 -1.65
N VAL A 35 -20.20 -29.37 -2.28
CA VAL A 35 -19.54 -28.07 -2.36
C VAL A 35 -20.06 -27.33 -3.60
N THR A 36 -20.50 -26.09 -3.41
CA THR A 36 -20.88 -25.19 -4.51
C THR A 36 -19.80 -24.13 -4.70
N VAL A 37 -19.41 -23.94 -5.96
CA VAL A 37 -18.37 -22.99 -6.38
C VAL A 37 -19.07 -21.85 -7.12
N HIS A 38 -19.01 -20.66 -6.56
CA HIS A 38 -19.49 -19.43 -7.19
C HIS A 38 -18.27 -18.63 -7.64
N VAL A 39 -18.21 -18.30 -8.93
CA VAL A 39 -17.14 -17.47 -9.48
C VAL A 39 -17.68 -16.05 -9.57
N SER A 40 -16.97 -15.11 -8.96
CA SER A 40 -17.22 -13.69 -9.11
C SER A 40 -16.97 -13.27 -10.56
N ASP A 41 -17.94 -12.62 -11.19
CA ASP A 41 -17.81 -12.11 -12.55
C ASP A 41 -16.86 -10.89 -12.63
N GLU A 42 -16.53 -10.25 -11.50
CA GLU A 42 -15.73 -9.03 -11.45
C GLU A 42 -14.21 -9.28 -11.37
N ASP A 43 -13.79 -10.26 -10.56
CA ASP A 43 -12.37 -10.57 -10.30
C ASP A 43 -12.04 -12.06 -10.48
N GLY A 44 -13.04 -12.89 -10.77
CA GLY A 44 -12.87 -14.34 -10.85
C GLY A 44 -12.56 -15.00 -9.50
N ASP A 45 -12.71 -14.29 -8.38
CA ASP A 45 -12.58 -14.90 -7.06
C ASP A 45 -13.66 -15.95 -6.87
N VAL A 46 -13.35 -16.98 -6.08
CA VAL A 46 -14.23 -18.12 -5.90
C VAL A 46 -14.81 -18.11 -4.49
N ASP A 47 -16.08 -17.75 -4.39
CA ASP A 47 -16.86 -17.97 -3.19
C ASP A 47 -17.31 -19.44 -3.12
N ILE A 48 -17.12 -20.05 -1.97
CA ILE A 48 -17.30 -21.48 -1.78
C ILE A 48 -18.33 -21.69 -0.68
N GLU A 49 -19.49 -22.20 -1.07
CA GLU A 49 -20.48 -22.70 -0.12
C GLU A 49 -20.20 -24.16 0.18
N THR A 50 -20.02 -24.46 1.47
CA THR A 50 -19.54 -25.77 1.92
C THR A 50 -20.38 -26.24 3.12
N PRO A 51 -20.77 -27.52 3.17
CA PRO A 51 -21.33 -28.11 4.37
C PRO A 51 -20.27 -28.13 5.48
N THR A 52 -20.71 -28.17 6.74
CA THR A 52 -19.78 -28.42 7.84
C THR A 52 -19.16 -29.82 7.70
N SER A 53 -17.95 -30.07 8.22
CA SER A 53 -17.36 -31.43 8.17
C SER A 53 -18.32 -32.50 8.66
N LEU A 54 -18.96 -32.25 9.79
CA LEU A 54 -19.85 -33.23 10.40
C LEU A 54 -21.03 -33.52 9.47
N GLN A 55 -21.64 -32.48 8.92
CA GLN A 55 -22.73 -32.61 7.95
C GLN A 55 -22.28 -33.36 6.70
N TRP A 56 -21.09 -33.05 6.17
CA TRP A 56 -20.56 -33.74 4.99
C TRP A 56 -20.34 -35.24 5.24
N TRP A 57 -19.72 -35.58 6.37
CA TRP A 57 -19.46 -36.98 6.76
C TRP A 57 -20.74 -37.78 7.05
N LEU A 58 -21.80 -37.14 7.56
CA LEU A 58 -23.06 -37.81 7.91
C LEU A 58 -24.06 -37.88 6.75
N ASP A 59 -24.20 -36.79 6.00
CA ASP A 59 -25.32 -36.63 5.06
C ASP A 59 -24.90 -36.83 3.61
N ILE A 60 -23.62 -36.58 3.26
CA ILE A 60 -23.13 -36.63 1.87
C ILE A 60 -22.27 -37.87 1.64
N TYR A 61 -21.20 -38.05 2.42
CA TYR A 61 -20.22 -39.12 2.24
C TYR A 61 -20.83 -40.53 2.11
N PRO A 62 -21.85 -40.95 2.92
CA PRO A 62 -22.43 -42.29 2.80
C PRO A 62 -23.15 -42.56 1.48
N HIS A 63 -23.51 -41.51 0.74
CA HIS A 63 -24.26 -41.57 -0.50
C HIS A 63 -23.39 -41.40 -1.76
N LEU A 64 -22.09 -41.11 -1.60
CA LEU A 64 -21.16 -40.96 -2.72
C LEU A 64 -20.86 -42.32 -3.38
N ALA A 65 -20.81 -42.34 -4.72
CA ALA A 65 -20.34 -43.51 -5.45
C ALA A 65 -18.84 -43.76 -5.18
N GLU A 66 -18.38 -45.00 -5.33
CA GLU A 66 -17.00 -45.38 -4.96
C GLU A 66 -15.93 -44.54 -5.67
N HIS A 67 -16.17 -44.18 -6.94
CA HIS A 67 -15.24 -43.35 -7.72
C HIS A 67 -15.26 -41.87 -7.32
N GLU A 68 -16.28 -41.40 -6.58
CA GLU A 68 -16.44 -40.03 -6.08
C GLU A 68 -15.93 -39.87 -4.64
N LYS A 69 -15.51 -40.96 -3.99
CA LYS A 69 -15.00 -40.92 -2.62
C LYS A 69 -13.62 -40.25 -2.56
N PRO A 70 -13.31 -39.55 -1.45
CA PRO A 70 -12.02 -38.93 -1.24
C PRO A 70 -10.92 -39.96 -1.02
N LEU A 71 -9.66 -39.52 -1.12
CA LEU A 71 -8.58 -40.19 -0.41
C LEU A 71 -8.76 -39.98 1.09
N GLU A 72 -8.73 -41.07 1.86
CA GLU A 72 -8.95 -41.01 3.30
C GLU A 72 -7.78 -41.59 4.10
N CYS A 73 -7.52 -40.99 5.26
CA CYS A 73 -6.60 -41.52 6.25
C CYS A 73 -7.01 -41.10 7.66
N THR A 74 -6.47 -41.79 8.66
CA THR A 74 -6.59 -41.39 10.06
C THR A 74 -5.22 -40.98 10.57
N GLN A 75 -5.08 -39.73 10.98
CA GLN A 75 -3.89 -39.19 11.62
C GLN A 75 -3.89 -39.56 13.10
N LEU A 76 -2.81 -40.18 13.56
CA LEU A 76 -2.59 -40.59 14.93
C LEU A 76 -1.92 -39.48 15.77
N PRO A 77 -1.96 -39.55 17.11
CA PRO A 77 -1.21 -38.64 17.97
C PRO A 77 0.27 -38.54 17.60
N GLY A 78 0.77 -37.30 17.46
CA GLY A 78 2.16 -37.02 17.11
C GLY A 78 2.48 -37.13 15.61
N GLU A 79 1.57 -37.64 14.78
CA GLU A 79 1.77 -37.67 13.34
C GLU A 79 1.56 -36.29 12.71
N THR A 80 2.19 -36.09 11.56
CA THR A 80 2.09 -34.85 10.77
C THR A 80 1.53 -35.15 9.40
N ILE A 81 0.52 -34.39 8.98
CA ILE A 81 0.01 -34.40 7.61
C ILE A 81 0.47 -33.15 6.88
N PHE A 82 0.86 -33.35 5.62
CA PHE A 82 1.13 -32.32 4.64
C PHE A 82 0.08 -32.39 3.54
N VAL A 83 -0.70 -31.32 3.38
CA VAL A 83 -1.70 -31.20 2.32
C VAL A 83 -1.12 -30.36 1.18
N PRO A 84 -0.98 -30.90 -0.05
CA PRO A 84 -0.45 -30.12 -1.16
C PRO A 84 -1.39 -28.97 -1.58
N SER A 85 -0.84 -27.92 -2.20
CA SER A 85 -1.63 -26.78 -2.70
C SER A 85 -2.73 -27.20 -3.66
N GLY A 86 -3.87 -26.50 -3.58
CA GLY A 86 -5.03 -26.73 -4.44
C GLY A 86 -5.89 -27.94 -4.05
N TRP A 87 -5.46 -28.75 -3.07
CA TRP A 87 -6.24 -29.89 -2.60
C TRP A 87 -7.40 -29.45 -1.71
N TRP A 88 -8.58 -30.00 -2.00
CA TRP A 88 -9.71 -29.92 -1.09
C TRP A 88 -9.47 -30.88 0.07
N HIS A 89 -9.71 -30.43 1.29
CA HIS A 89 -9.58 -31.29 2.46
C HIS A 89 -10.71 -31.06 3.46
N CYS A 90 -11.09 -32.13 4.15
CA CYS A 90 -12.05 -32.11 5.23
C CYS A 90 -11.54 -32.97 6.40
N VAL A 91 -11.66 -32.45 7.63
CA VAL A 91 -11.20 -33.14 8.84
C VAL A 91 -12.37 -33.37 9.78
N LEU A 92 -12.47 -34.60 10.31
CA LEU A 92 -13.36 -34.98 11.40
C LEU A 92 -12.53 -35.35 12.63
N ASN A 93 -12.72 -34.61 13.72
CA ASN A 93 -12.10 -34.92 15.00
C ASN A 93 -12.83 -36.13 15.59
N LEU A 94 -12.09 -37.23 15.82
CA LEU A 94 -12.66 -38.46 16.37
C LEU A 94 -12.70 -38.43 17.90
N GLU A 95 -11.82 -37.63 18.51
CA GLU A 95 -11.72 -37.42 19.95
C GLU A 95 -11.58 -35.93 20.27
N THR A 96 -11.49 -35.59 21.56
CA THR A 96 -11.20 -34.21 21.98
C THR A 96 -9.75 -33.87 21.63
N THR A 97 -9.54 -33.06 20.59
CA THR A 97 -8.22 -32.84 19.99
C THR A 97 -7.81 -31.37 19.94
N VAL A 98 -6.51 -31.11 20.13
CA VAL A 98 -5.87 -29.84 19.75
C VAL A 98 -4.96 -30.09 18.55
N ALA A 99 -5.11 -29.25 17.53
CA ALA A 99 -4.30 -29.24 16.31
C ALA A 99 -3.59 -27.89 16.15
N VAL A 100 -2.33 -27.93 15.73
CA VAL A 100 -1.57 -26.73 15.33
C VAL A 100 -1.36 -26.79 13.83
N THR A 101 -1.82 -25.77 13.11
CA THR A 101 -1.67 -25.65 11.66
C THR A 101 -0.75 -24.51 11.30
N GLN A 102 0.20 -24.73 10.38
CA GLN A 102 1.04 -23.67 9.81
C GLN A 102 1.09 -23.76 8.31
N ASN A 103 1.06 -22.60 7.68
CA ASN A 103 1.17 -22.39 6.25
C ASN A 103 2.67 -22.39 5.85
N PHE A 104 3.11 -23.27 4.93
CA PHE A 104 4.52 -23.42 4.56
C PHE A 104 4.84 -23.16 3.08
N VAL A 105 5.98 -22.53 2.77
CA VAL A 105 6.49 -22.27 1.41
C VAL A 105 7.86 -22.92 1.22
N ASN A 106 8.10 -23.58 0.08
CA ASN A 106 9.36 -24.23 -0.29
C ASN A 106 9.66 -24.09 -1.78
N GLN A 107 10.77 -24.67 -2.24
CA GLN A 107 11.22 -24.58 -3.64
C GLN A 107 10.20 -25.15 -4.64
N SER A 108 9.42 -26.16 -4.26
CA SER A 108 8.48 -26.84 -5.16
C SER A 108 7.18 -26.06 -5.36
N ASN A 109 6.85 -25.13 -4.47
CA ASN A 109 5.57 -24.41 -4.50
C ASN A 109 5.72 -22.89 -4.68
N PHE A 110 6.95 -22.37 -4.62
CA PHE A 110 7.23 -20.94 -4.55
C PHE A 110 6.60 -20.13 -5.69
N GLU A 111 6.68 -20.61 -6.93
CA GLU A 111 6.12 -19.90 -8.09
C GLU A 111 4.58 -19.82 -8.01
N HIS A 112 3.93 -20.84 -7.46
CA HIS A 112 2.47 -20.83 -7.29
C HIS A 112 2.05 -19.81 -6.22
N VAL A 113 2.81 -19.71 -5.13
CA VAL A 113 2.58 -18.69 -4.10
C VAL A 113 2.75 -17.29 -4.68
N CYS A 114 3.80 -17.08 -5.49
CA CYS A 114 4.03 -15.79 -6.14
C CYS A 114 2.91 -15.42 -7.12
N LEU A 115 2.45 -16.39 -7.91
CA LEU A 115 1.34 -16.20 -8.84
C LEU A 115 0.04 -15.87 -8.12
N ASP A 116 -0.26 -16.57 -7.03
CA ASP A 116 -1.46 -16.33 -6.23
C ASP A 116 -1.51 -14.92 -5.62
N MET A 117 -0.34 -14.41 -5.24
CA MET A 117 -0.19 -13.05 -4.73
C MET A 117 -0.17 -11.98 -5.83
N ALA A 118 -0.01 -12.37 -7.10
CA ALA A 118 0.19 -11.42 -8.19
C ALA A 118 -1.06 -10.53 -8.42
N PRO A 119 -0.85 -9.23 -8.72
CA PRO A 119 -1.95 -8.32 -9.04
C PRO A 119 -2.63 -8.78 -10.34
N GLY A 120 -3.96 -8.72 -10.38
CA GLY A 120 -4.71 -9.07 -11.58
C GLY A 120 -4.73 -10.55 -11.93
N HIS A 121 -4.38 -11.44 -10.99
CA HIS A 121 -4.65 -12.87 -11.15
C HIS A 121 -6.16 -13.12 -11.08
N CYS A 122 -6.79 -13.19 -12.24
CA CYS A 122 -8.20 -13.55 -12.35
C CYS A 122 -8.35 -15.07 -12.21
N HIS A 123 -9.48 -15.51 -11.70
CA HIS A 123 -9.80 -16.94 -11.58
C HIS A 123 -8.80 -17.74 -10.71
N LYS A 124 -8.46 -17.20 -9.52
CA LYS A 124 -7.61 -17.89 -8.52
C LYS A 124 -8.09 -19.31 -8.19
N GLY A 125 -9.39 -19.56 -8.33
CA GLY A 125 -9.99 -20.89 -8.14
C GLY A 125 -9.72 -21.91 -9.24
N VAL A 126 -9.04 -21.58 -10.35
CA VAL A 126 -8.71 -22.55 -11.42
C VAL A 126 -7.87 -23.71 -10.88
N CYS A 127 -6.95 -23.43 -9.94
CA CYS A 127 -6.21 -24.49 -9.27
C CYS A 127 -7.08 -25.41 -8.40
N ARG A 128 -8.30 -25.01 -8.04
CA ARG A 128 -9.19 -25.75 -7.11
C ARG A 128 -10.33 -26.43 -7.85
N ALA A 129 -11.07 -25.66 -8.62
CA ALA A 129 -12.28 -26.09 -9.32
C ALA A 129 -12.03 -26.38 -10.81
N GLY A 130 -10.79 -26.22 -11.29
CA GLY A 130 -10.45 -26.45 -12.69
C GLY A 130 -11.15 -25.45 -13.61
N LEU A 131 -11.60 -25.92 -14.77
CA LEU A 131 -12.33 -25.09 -15.74
C LEU A 131 -13.71 -24.64 -15.24
N LEU A 132 -14.24 -25.22 -14.15
CA LEU A 132 -15.46 -24.71 -13.50
C LEU A 132 -15.25 -23.28 -12.95
N ALA A 133 -14.00 -22.88 -12.71
CA ALA A 133 -13.66 -21.52 -12.29
C ALA A 133 -13.61 -20.51 -13.45
N VAL A 134 -13.80 -20.93 -14.71
CA VAL A 134 -13.69 -20.07 -15.90
C VAL A 134 -15.07 -19.89 -16.55
N PRO A 135 -15.68 -18.70 -16.51
CA PRO A 135 -16.96 -18.44 -17.17
C PRO A 135 -16.83 -18.49 -18.71
N GLY A 136 -17.75 -19.19 -19.38
CA GLY A 136 -18.10 -18.93 -20.78
C GLY A 136 -17.10 -19.30 -21.90
N LYS A 137 -15.92 -19.86 -21.63
CA LYS A 137 -15.03 -20.38 -22.71
C LYS A 137 -15.41 -21.80 -23.10
N SER A 138 -15.68 -22.03 -24.39
CA SER A 138 -15.88 -23.40 -24.88
C SER A 138 -14.56 -24.16 -24.76
N ILE A 139 -14.61 -25.41 -24.30
CA ILE A 139 -13.45 -26.32 -24.17
C ILE A 139 -12.61 -26.39 -25.47
N ARG A 140 -13.21 -26.06 -26.63
CA ARG A 140 -12.60 -26.14 -27.96
C ARG A 140 -11.59 -25.02 -28.26
N ASP A 141 -11.59 -23.93 -27.50
CA ASP A 141 -10.71 -22.78 -27.77
C ASP A 141 -9.31 -22.93 -27.13
N ILE A 142 -9.13 -23.90 -26.22
CA ILE A 142 -7.87 -24.15 -25.49
C ILE A 142 -7.13 -25.38 -26.05
N GLU A 143 -7.82 -26.30 -26.74
CA GLU A 143 -7.24 -27.55 -27.29
C GLU A 143 -6.29 -27.38 -28.51
N ASN A 144 -6.05 -26.16 -28.99
CA ASN A 144 -5.31 -25.92 -30.24
C ASN A 144 -3.78 -25.82 -30.11
N HIS A 145 -3.15 -26.20 -28.99
CA HIS A 145 -1.69 -26.17 -28.85
C HIS A 145 -1.08 -27.50 -28.36
N PRO A 146 0.06 -27.94 -28.93
CA PRO A 146 0.58 -29.29 -28.74
C PRO A 146 1.27 -29.46 -27.38
N PRO A 147 1.21 -30.64 -26.76
CA PRO A 147 1.90 -30.90 -25.50
C PRO A 147 3.41 -30.96 -25.71
N GLY A 148 4.13 -30.06 -25.03
CA GLY A 148 5.58 -30.08 -24.90
C GLY A 148 6.06 -31.32 -24.14
N THR A 149 7.17 -31.88 -24.60
CA THR A 149 7.67 -33.23 -24.34
C THR A 149 7.93 -33.53 -22.85
N MET A 150 7.12 -34.40 -22.24
CA MET A 150 7.47 -35.04 -20.96
C MET A 150 8.17 -36.38 -21.21
N SER A 151 9.41 -36.50 -20.74
CA SER A 151 10.08 -37.79 -20.57
C SER A 151 9.46 -38.53 -19.39
N ALA A 152 8.77 -39.63 -19.69
CA ALA A 152 8.10 -40.51 -18.75
C ALA A 152 9.09 -41.17 -17.79
N TRP A 153 8.87 -41.01 -16.49
CA TRP A 153 9.35 -41.97 -15.50
C TRP A 153 8.24 -43.01 -15.28
N ASN A 154 8.52 -44.20 -15.83
CA ASN A 154 7.66 -45.38 -15.80
C ASN A 154 7.42 -45.89 -14.38
N HIS A 155 6.17 -46.29 -14.11
CA HIS A 155 5.92 -47.50 -13.33
C HIS A 155 4.98 -48.42 -14.12
N ASN A 156 5.40 -49.69 -14.21
CA ASN A 156 4.86 -50.73 -15.08
C ASN A 156 3.49 -51.27 -14.64
N ASP A 157 2.57 -51.29 -15.61
CA ASP A 157 1.85 -52.45 -16.17
C ASP A 157 0.90 -53.27 -15.27
N MET A 158 -0.34 -53.48 -15.76
CA MET A 158 -1.08 -54.76 -15.73
C MET A 158 -2.42 -54.69 -16.53
N THR A 159 -2.39 -55.31 -17.72
CA THR A 159 -3.41 -56.21 -18.31
C THR A 159 -4.72 -55.70 -18.97
N ARG A 160 -4.69 -55.65 -20.32
CA ARG A 160 -5.39 -56.53 -21.32
C ARG A 160 -6.92 -56.41 -21.64
N ALA A 161 -7.16 -56.25 -22.96
CA ALA A 161 -8.26 -56.71 -23.86
C ALA A 161 -9.54 -55.85 -24.03
N GLU A 162 -9.72 -55.24 -25.23
CA GLU A 162 -10.74 -55.57 -26.28
C GLU A 162 -12.21 -55.25 -25.90
N LYS A 163 -13.04 -54.47 -26.63
CA LYS A 163 -13.48 -54.66 -28.03
C LYS A 163 -14.46 -53.55 -28.49
N ARG A 164 -14.56 -53.40 -29.82
CA ARG A 164 -15.37 -52.49 -30.67
C ARG A 164 -16.91 -52.70 -30.62
N LEU A 165 -17.71 -51.64 -30.86
CA LEU A 165 -18.72 -51.43 -31.95
C LEU A 165 -19.69 -50.25 -31.59
N LYS A 166 -19.79 -49.16 -32.37
CA LYS A 166 -20.67 -48.82 -33.54
C LYS A 166 -22.20 -48.63 -33.28
N GLY A 167 -22.69 -47.43 -33.64
CA GLY A 167 -24.05 -47.15 -34.19
C GLY A 167 -24.84 -46.05 -33.43
N SER A 168 -24.94 -44.81 -33.91
CA SER A 168 -25.87 -44.25 -34.93
C SER A 168 -27.27 -43.87 -34.43
N GLY A 169 -27.62 -42.57 -34.45
CA GLY A 169 -28.95 -42.12 -34.95
C GLY A 169 -29.72 -41.02 -34.18
N SER A 170 -29.58 -39.77 -34.63
CA SER A 170 -30.63 -38.78 -34.96
C SER A 170 -31.87 -38.55 -34.05
N GLY A 171 -32.09 -37.28 -33.65
CA GLY A 171 -33.33 -36.58 -34.04
C GLY A 171 -34.03 -35.64 -33.06
N ARG A 172 -33.85 -34.33 -33.33
CA ARG A 172 -34.82 -33.21 -33.28
C ARG A 172 -35.29 -32.60 -31.93
N ALA A 173 -35.32 -31.27 -32.00
CA ALA A 173 -35.59 -30.28 -30.97
C ALA A 173 -37.07 -29.94 -30.76
N SER A 174 -37.40 -29.44 -29.57
CA SER A 174 -38.42 -28.41 -29.36
C SER A 174 -38.12 -27.60 -28.09
N ASN A 175 -38.23 -26.27 -28.23
CA ASN A 175 -38.03 -25.27 -27.19
C ASN A 175 -39.29 -25.11 -26.32
N SER A 176 -39.14 -24.96 -25.00
CA SER A 176 -39.64 -23.78 -24.27
C SER A 176 -39.39 -23.84 -22.75
N ALA A 177 -38.79 -22.74 -22.26
CA ALA A 177 -38.99 -22.05 -20.98
C ALA A 177 -38.59 -22.70 -19.63
N ASN A 178 -37.69 -21.96 -18.95
CA ASN A 178 -37.47 -21.84 -17.51
C ASN A 178 -37.11 -23.11 -16.73
N GLN A 179 -35.81 -23.44 -16.66
CA GLN A 179 -35.28 -24.31 -15.60
C GLN A 179 -33.92 -23.82 -15.10
N CYS A 180 -33.85 -23.71 -13.78
CA CYS A 180 -32.64 -23.68 -12.97
C CYS A 180 -31.70 -24.80 -13.46
N ALA A 181 -30.50 -24.46 -13.93
CA ALA A 181 -29.61 -25.43 -14.54
C ALA A 181 -28.85 -26.23 -13.47
N SER A 182 -29.49 -27.25 -12.92
CA SER A 182 -28.78 -28.45 -12.48
C SER A 182 -28.28 -29.15 -13.75
N PHE A 183 -27.01 -28.97 -14.10
CA PHE A 183 -26.40 -29.68 -15.22
C PHE A 183 -26.25 -31.16 -14.86
N GLU A 184 -27.11 -32.02 -15.43
CA GLU A 184 -26.94 -33.47 -15.39
C GLU A 184 -25.72 -33.87 -16.26
N PHE A 185 -24.70 -34.41 -15.63
CA PHE A 185 -23.57 -35.09 -16.28
C PHE A 185 -24.01 -36.48 -16.72
N SER A 186 -24.22 -36.73 -18.02
CA SER A 186 -24.47 -38.10 -18.51
C SER A 186 -23.59 -38.60 -19.65
N ASP A 187 -22.87 -37.77 -20.42
CA ASP A 187 -22.19 -38.27 -21.65
C ASP A 187 -20.73 -37.82 -21.86
N VAL A 188 -20.03 -37.36 -20.82
CA VAL A 188 -18.61 -36.92 -20.93
C VAL A 188 -17.67 -37.65 -19.96
N HIS A 189 -18.14 -38.67 -19.25
CA HIS A 189 -17.40 -39.28 -18.13
C HIS A 189 -16.16 -40.09 -18.58
N GLU A 190 -16.13 -40.63 -19.80
CA GLU A 190 -15.00 -41.47 -20.24
C GLU A 190 -13.75 -40.68 -20.68
N SER A 191 -13.85 -39.38 -21.00
CA SER A 191 -12.70 -38.61 -21.50
C SER A 191 -11.99 -37.75 -20.44
N LEU A 192 -12.62 -37.49 -19.29
CA LEU A 192 -12.00 -36.68 -18.21
C LEU A 192 -11.22 -37.52 -17.19
N GLU A 193 -11.50 -38.82 -17.04
CA GLU A 193 -10.82 -39.67 -16.03
C GLU A 193 -9.31 -39.86 -16.30
N ASN A 194 -8.83 -39.57 -17.51
CA ASN A 194 -7.45 -39.79 -17.92
C ASN A 194 -6.65 -38.52 -18.25
N GLN A 195 -7.24 -37.33 -18.11
CA GLN A 195 -6.48 -36.08 -18.27
C GLN A 195 -5.82 -35.72 -16.93
N VAL A 196 -4.53 -36.04 -16.80
CA VAL A 196 -3.67 -35.44 -15.78
C VAL A 196 -3.57 -33.95 -16.12
N PHE A 197 -4.48 -33.14 -15.57
CA PHE A 197 -4.42 -31.69 -15.70
C PHE A 197 -3.14 -31.19 -15.02
N SER A 198 -2.16 -30.78 -15.83
CA SER A 198 -0.99 -30.05 -15.37
C SER A 198 -1.41 -28.60 -15.15
N TYR A 199 -1.71 -28.24 -13.90
CA TYR A 199 -1.86 -26.85 -13.47
C TYR A 199 -0.47 -26.19 -13.33
N ASP A 200 0.38 -26.34 -14.32
CA ASP A 200 1.70 -25.72 -14.29
C ASP A 200 1.58 -24.20 -14.36
N ILE A 201 2.64 -23.53 -13.91
CA ILE A 201 2.71 -22.08 -13.82
C ILE A 201 2.48 -21.40 -15.18
N GLY A 202 2.93 -22.02 -16.28
CA GLY A 202 2.77 -21.45 -17.62
C GLY A 202 1.31 -21.37 -18.02
N PHE A 203 0.52 -22.40 -17.73
CA PHE A 203 -0.94 -22.37 -17.92
C PHE A 203 -1.60 -21.35 -16.99
N LEU A 204 -1.31 -21.40 -15.69
CA LEU A 204 -1.99 -20.55 -14.70
C LEU A 204 -1.68 -19.06 -14.89
N SER A 205 -0.46 -18.70 -15.31
CA SER A 205 -0.08 -17.31 -15.58
C SER A 205 -0.86 -16.66 -16.73
N GLN A 206 -1.56 -17.44 -17.56
CA GLN A 206 -2.42 -16.90 -18.64
C GLN A 206 -3.63 -16.16 -18.09
N PHE A 207 -3.99 -16.40 -16.84
CA PHE A 207 -5.04 -15.69 -16.11
C PHE A 207 -4.52 -14.46 -15.37
N LEU A 208 -3.28 -14.01 -15.65
CA LEU A 208 -2.83 -12.69 -15.22
C LEU A 208 -3.25 -11.62 -16.22
N GLU A 209 -3.93 -10.60 -15.73
CA GLU A 209 -4.17 -9.38 -16.48
C GLU A 209 -2.86 -8.62 -16.72
N LYS A 210 -2.40 -8.59 -17.98
CA LYS A 210 -1.11 -8.00 -18.36
C LYS A 210 -0.97 -6.50 -18.07
N GLU A 211 -2.08 -5.81 -17.92
CA GLU A 211 -2.12 -4.35 -17.70
C GLU A 211 -2.10 -3.98 -16.21
N LYS A 212 -2.39 -4.93 -15.32
CA LYS A 212 -2.32 -4.70 -13.87
C LYS A 212 -0.89 -4.85 -13.40
N ASP A 213 -0.44 -3.87 -12.63
CA ASP A 213 0.92 -3.82 -12.09
C ASP A 213 0.89 -3.69 -10.57
N HIS A 214 1.93 -4.23 -9.95
CA HIS A 214 2.12 -4.24 -8.51
C HIS A 214 2.04 -2.87 -7.86
N TYR A 215 2.40 -1.77 -8.52
CA TYR A 215 2.39 -0.44 -7.93
C TYR A 215 1.18 0.41 -8.33
N THR A 216 0.39 -0.03 -9.31
CA THR A 216 -0.77 0.72 -9.81
C THR A 216 -2.10 0.02 -9.54
N SER A 217 -2.07 -1.23 -9.09
CA SER A 217 -3.26 -2.05 -8.86
C SER A 217 -3.32 -2.55 -7.43
N VAL A 218 -4.50 -2.44 -6.81
CA VAL A 218 -4.76 -2.96 -5.47
C VAL A 218 -4.74 -4.49 -5.51
N TRP A 219 -4.03 -5.10 -4.57
CA TRP A 219 -4.02 -6.56 -4.39
C TRP A 219 -5.35 -7.08 -3.86
N SER A 220 -5.65 -8.35 -4.15
CA SER A 220 -6.82 -9.00 -3.55
C SER A 220 -6.68 -9.01 -2.02
N PRO A 221 -7.75 -8.65 -1.27
CA PRO A 221 -7.74 -8.67 0.19
C PRO A 221 -7.61 -10.08 0.76
N THR A 222 -7.75 -11.13 -0.05
CA THR A 222 -7.58 -12.53 0.37
C THR A 222 -6.11 -12.93 0.49
N ASN A 223 -5.17 -12.11 0.01
CA ASN A 223 -3.75 -12.43 -0.01
C ASN A 223 -3.20 -12.65 1.42
N PRO A 224 -2.36 -13.68 1.64
CA PRO A 224 -1.86 -14.03 2.98
C PRO A 224 -0.82 -13.04 3.53
N ILE A 225 -0.26 -12.19 2.67
CA ILE A 225 0.70 -11.15 2.99
C ILE A 225 0.32 -9.90 2.19
N GLY A 226 0.52 -8.73 2.80
CA GLY A 226 0.27 -7.46 2.12
C GLY A 226 1.24 -7.23 0.97
N GLN A 227 0.80 -6.40 0.02
CA GLN A 227 1.54 -6.01 -1.19
C GLN A 227 2.92 -5.44 -0.89
N ARG A 228 3.05 -4.65 0.19
CA ARG A 228 4.30 -4.01 0.59
C ARG A 228 5.26 -5.04 1.21
N GLU A 229 4.73 -5.89 2.08
CA GLU A 229 5.46 -6.95 2.78
C GLU A 229 5.94 -8.04 1.82
N ALA A 230 5.19 -8.34 0.75
CA ALA A 230 5.59 -9.31 -0.25
C ALA A 230 6.88 -8.92 -0.99
N ARG A 231 7.06 -7.63 -1.31
CA ARG A 231 8.31 -7.13 -1.93
C ARG A 231 9.50 -7.30 -1.01
N GLU A 232 9.36 -6.90 0.25
CA GLU A 232 10.42 -7.05 1.25
C GLU A 232 10.75 -8.53 1.49
N TRP A 233 9.74 -9.41 1.52
CA TRP A 233 9.93 -10.85 1.62
C TRP A 233 10.74 -11.42 0.44
N LEU A 234 10.37 -11.08 -0.80
CA LEU A 234 11.10 -11.48 -2.00
C LEU A 234 12.54 -10.95 -2.01
N ARG A 235 12.74 -9.68 -1.63
CA ARG A 235 14.07 -9.06 -1.54
C ARG A 235 14.95 -9.75 -0.49
N ARG A 236 14.39 -10.07 0.69
CA ARG A 236 15.11 -10.80 1.73
C ARG A 236 15.49 -12.20 1.29
N LEU A 237 14.58 -12.91 0.62
CA LEU A 237 14.90 -14.22 0.05
C LEU A 237 16.02 -14.12 -0.99
N TRP A 238 15.96 -13.14 -1.88
CA TRP A 238 16.96 -12.92 -2.92
C TRP A 238 18.38 -12.76 -2.38
N VAL A 239 18.52 -12.03 -1.27
CA VAL A 239 19.82 -11.80 -0.59
C VAL A 239 20.23 -13.00 0.26
N LEU A 240 19.30 -13.59 1.02
CA LEU A 240 19.60 -14.66 1.98
C LEU A 240 19.76 -16.06 1.35
N LYS A 241 19.27 -16.24 0.11
CA LYS A 241 19.24 -17.53 -0.60
C LYS A 241 19.81 -17.39 -2.02
N PRO A 242 21.11 -17.05 -2.16
CA PRO A 242 21.75 -16.87 -3.46
C PRO A 242 21.63 -18.10 -4.38
N GLU A 243 21.59 -19.30 -3.80
CA GLU A 243 21.40 -20.57 -4.51
C GLU A 243 20.02 -20.74 -5.16
N LEU A 244 19.03 -19.95 -4.72
CA LEU A 244 17.65 -19.98 -5.23
C LEU A 244 17.30 -18.77 -6.10
N ARG A 245 18.26 -17.90 -6.43
CA ARG A 245 18.00 -16.67 -7.22
C ARG A 245 17.23 -16.94 -8.51
N GLY A 246 17.56 -18.01 -9.24
CA GLY A 246 16.82 -18.35 -10.47
C GLY A 246 15.32 -18.60 -10.24
N LEU A 247 14.96 -19.25 -9.13
CA LEU A 247 13.56 -19.48 -8.75
C LEU A 247 12.91 -18.21 -8.21
N ILE A 248 13.63 -17.46 -7.37
CA ILE A 248 13.15 -16.21 -6.77
C ILE A 248 12.88 -15.16 -7.85
N TRP A 249 13.75 -15.07 -8.87
CA TRP A 249 13.57 -14.17 -10.01
C TRP A 249 12.24 -14.44 -10.72
N LYS A 250 11.97 -15.71 -11.08
CA LYS A 250 10.72 -16.10 -11.74
C LYS A 250 9.50 -15.74 -10.91
N GLY A 251 9.52 -16.05 -9.61
CA GLY A 251 8.44 -15.68 -8.71
C GLY A 251 8.25 -14.17 -8.60
N ALA A 252 9.34 -13.40 -8.53
CA ALA A 252 9.29 -11.94 -8.49
C ALA A 252 8.81 -11.30 -9.81
N CYS A 253 9.08 -11.91 -10.97
CA CYS A 253 8.48 -11.49 -12.25
C CYS A 253 6.96 -11.65 -12.22
N LEU A 254 6.46 -12.76 -11.65
CA LEU A 254 5.02 -13.00 -11.53
C LEU A 254 4.36 -12.06 -10.52
N ALA A 255 4.92 -11.97 -9.31
CA ALA A 255 4.27 -11.28 -8.20
C ALA A 255 4.39 -9.75 -8.30
N ILE A 256 5.54 -9.23 -8.75
CA ILE A 256 5.88 -7.81 -8.63
C ILE A 256 6.44 -7.20 -9.93
N SER A 257 6.35 -7.90 -11.06
CA SER A 257 6.86 -7.46 -12.36
C SER A 257 8.32 -7.00 -12.31
N VAL A 258 9.18 -7.71 -11.56
CA VAL A 258 10.56 -7.25 -11.31
C VAL A 258 11.39 -7.07 -12.57
N ASP A 259 11.14 -7.87 -13.61
CA ASP A 259 11.79 -7.79 -14.92
C ASP A 259 11.54 -6.45 -15.61
N LYS A 260 10.29 -5.97 -15.58
CA LYS A 260 9.91 -4.65 -16.07
C LYS A 260 10.67 -3.55 -15.32
N TRP A 261 10.64 -3.57 -13.99
CA TRP A 261 11.26 -2.53 -13.16
C TRP A 261 12.79 -2.56 -13.23
N TYR A 262 13.38 -3.75 -13.38
CA TYR A 262 14.81 -3.92 -13.59
C TYR A 262 15.25 -3.42 -14.97
N ALA A 263 14.46 -3.61 -16.04
CA ALA A 263 14.76 -3.01 -17.34
C ALA A 263 14.74 -1.46 -17.28
N CYS A 264 13.79 -0.87 -16.54
CA CYS A 264 13.77 0.56 -16.26
C CYS A 264 15.02 1.01 -15.50
N LEU A 265 15.45 0.24 -14.49
CA LEU A 265 16.67 0.50 -13.72
C LEU A 265 17.92 0.50 -14.59
N GLU A 266 18.06 -0.48 -15.48
CA GLU A 266 19.20 -0.58 -16.40
C GLU A 266 19.28 0.63 -17.34
N GLU A 267 18.15 1.06 -17.90
CA GLU A 267 18.08 2.25 -18.76
C GLU A 267 18.44 3.54 -18.01
N ILE A 268 17.89 3.75 -16.80
CA ILE A 268 18.26 4.92 -15.97
C ILE A 268 19.76 4.90 -15.64
N SER A 269 20.27 3.73 -15.25
CA SER A 269 21.68 3.57 -14.87
C SER A 269 22.60 3.86 -16.05
N ALA A 270 22.27 3.36 -17.23
CA ALA A 270 23.01 3.61 -18.46
C ALA A 270 22.97 5.10 -18.87
N CYS A 271 21.79 5.73 -18.84
CA CYS A 271 21.62 7.14 -19.20
C CYS A 271 22.51 8.06 -18.36
N HIS A 272 22.55 7.83 -17.04
CA HIS A 272 23.26 8.69 -16.09
C HIS A 272 24.67 8.20 -15.75
N SER A 273 25.21 7.25 -16.52
CA SER A 273 26.56 6.68 -16.32
C SER A 273 26.77 6.16 -14.89
N LEU A 274 25.73 5.60 -14.29
CA LEU A 274 25.82 4.94 -12.99
C LEU A 274 26.45 3.55 -13.15
N PRO A 275 27.09 3.00 -12.09
CA PRO A 275 27.54 1.62 -12.11
C PRO A 275 26.38 0.66 -12.42
N PRO A 276 26.63 -0.44 -13.16
CA PRO A 276 25.61 -1.46 -13.35
C PRO A 276 25.20 -2.06 -12.00
N PRO A 277 23.90 -2.33 -11.77
CA PRO A 277 23.44 -2.98 -10.54
C PRO A 277 24.15 -4.32 -10.34
N SER A 278 24.65 -4.55 -9.12
CA SER A 278 25.16 -5.86 -8.72
C SER A 278 24.01 -6.87 -8.59
N GLU A 279 24.35 -8.16 -8.47
CA GLU A 279 23.33 -9.21 -8.29
C GLU A 279 22.42 -8.96 -7.09
N ASP A 280 22.93 -8.42 -5.99
CA ASP A 280 22.11 -8.13 -4.80
C ASP A 280 21.18 -6.92 -4.97
N GLU A 281 21.40 -6.10 -6.00
CA GLU A 281 20.70 -4.82 -6.20
C GLU A 281 19.54 -4.93 -7.21
N LYS A 282 19.29 -6.11 -7.78
CA LYS A 282 18.29 -6.31 -8.84
C LYS A 282 16.82 -6.18 -8.43
N LEU A 283 16.50 -6.33 -7.14
CA LEU A 283 15.12 -6.22 -6.64
C LEU A 283 14.89 -4.84 -6.03
N PRO A 284 13.67 -4.29 -6.05
CA PRO A 284 13.36 -3.06 -5.32
C PRO A 284 13.54 -3.27 -3.81
N VAL A 285 13.82 -2.18 -3.08
CA VAL A 285 13.97 -2.14 -1.63
C VAL A 285 12.81 -1.40 -0.98
N GLY A 286 12.54 -1.73 0.28
CA GLY A 286 11.59 -0.99 1.10
C GLY A 286 10.12 -1.32 0.85
N THR A 287 9.28 -0.75 1.70
CA THR A 287 7.84 -0.97 1.74
C THR A 287 7.05 0.21 1.17
N GLY A 288 7.72 1.25 0.66
CA GLY A 288 7.10 2.44 0.07
C GLY A 288 6.25 2.12 -1.17
N SER A 289 5.45 3.09 -1.59
CA SER A 289 4.49 2.88 -2.68
C SER A 289 5.07 2.93 -4.08
N ASN A 290 6.37 3.16 -4.23
CA ASN A 290 7.04 3.30 -5.51
C ASN A 290 8.21 2.32 -5.61
N PRO A 291 8.57 1.83 -6.82
CA PRO A 291 9.78 1.06 -7.02
C PRO A 291 11.02 1.90 -6.70
N VAL A 292 11.75 1.49 -5.66
CA VAL A 292 12.99 2.12 -5.22
C VAL A 292 14.12 1.10 -5.31
N PHE A 293 15.22 1.47 -5.97
CA PHE A 293 16.44 0.68 -6.05
C PHE A 293 17.58 1.42 -5.38
N ILE A 294 18.50 0.66 -4.79
CA ILE A 294 19.79 1.18 -4.33
C ILE A 294 20.84 0.56 -5.24
N VAL A 295 21.59 1.41 -5.95
CA VAL A 295 22.67 1.00 -6.85
C VAL A 295 23.93 1.72 -6.44
N SER A 296 24.89 0.97 -5.89
CA SER A 296 26.07 1.52 -5.23
C SER A 296 25.65 2.52 -4.14
N ASP A 297 26.06 3.80 -4.26
CA ASP A 297 25.74 4.87 -3.32
C ASP A 297 24.58 5.78 -3.79
N ASN A 298 23.75 5.31 -4.73
CA ASN A 298 22.63 6.07 -5.28
C ASN A 298 21.31 5.36 -5.03
N VAL A 299 20.24 6.15 -4.87
CA VAL A 299 18.86 5.70 -4.78
C VAL A 299 18.15 6.11 -6.06
N ILE A 300 17.46 5.16 -6.69
CA ILE A 300 16.68 5.38 -7.90
C ILE A 300 15.22 5.10 -7.56
N LYS A 301 14.40 6.16 -7.50
CA LYS A 301 12.94 6.08 -7.27
C LYS A 301 12.24 6.29 -8.61
N ILE A 302 11.38 5.35 -8.99
CA ILE A 302 10.52 5.45 -10.17
C ILE A 302 9.09 5.68 -9.66
N TYR A 303 8.43 6.75 -10.09
CA TYR A 303 7.13 7.15 -9.58
C TYR A 303 6.05 6.42 -10.40
N ALA A 304 5.36 5.48 -9.78
CA ALA A 304 4.37 4.61 -10.41
C ALA A 304 2.98 4.73 -9.76
N GLU A 305 2.91 5.01 -8.47
CA GLU A 305 1.64 5.12 -7.74
C GLU A 305 0.82 6.35 -8.18
N GLY A 306 -0.51 6.22 -8.15
CA GLY A 306 -1.46 7.33 -8.39
C GLY A 306 -1.62 7.71 -9.87
N GLY A 307 -0.95 7.01 -10.79
CA GLY A 307 -1.01 7.28 -12.22
C GLY A 307 -0.08 8.44 -12.66
N LEU A 308 -0.07 8.73 -13.96
CA LEU A 308 0.87 9.68 -14.56
C LEU A 308 0.70 11.11 -14.02
N GLY A 309 -0.54 11.56 -13.80
CA GLY A 309 -0.82 12.91 -13.33
C GLY A 309 -0.31 13.15 -11.92
N TYR A 310 -0.61 12.22 -11.02
CA TYR A 310 -0.15 12.27 -9.63
C TYR A 310 1.38 12.22 -9.54
N SER A 311 1.97 11.22 -10.20
CA SER A 311 3.42 10.99 -10.16
C SER A 311 4.22 12.13 -10.80
N ALA A 312 3.77 12.70 -11.92
CA ALA A 312 4.46 13.81 -12.58
C ALA A 312 4.44 15.09 -11.73
N HIS A 313 3.31 15.39 -11.09
CA HIS A 313 3.21 16.50 -10.12
C HIS A 313 4.03 16.24 -8.86
N GLY A 314 4.11 14.99 -8.40
CA GLY A 314 5.00 14.58 -7.31
C GLY A 314 6.46 14.91 -7.60
N LEU A 315 6.97 14.46 -8.76
CA LEU A 315 8.33 14.79 -9.20
C LEU A 315 8.53 16.32 -9.37
N GLY A 316 7.59 16.99 -10.03
CA GLY A 316 7.69 18.44 -10.29
C GLY A 316 7.72 19.28 -9.01
N THR A 317 6.88 18.94 -8.04
CA THR A 317 6.82 19.62 -6.73
C THR A 317 8.09 19.36 -5.92
N GLU A 318 8.60 18.13 -5.94
CA GLU A 318 9.85 17.79 -5.27
C GLU A 318 11.03 18.58 -5.89
N LEU A 319 11.15 18.62 -7.21
CA LEU A 319 12.19 19.40 -7.90
C LEU A 319 12.10 20.91 -7.61
N GLU A 320 10.89 21.47 -7.56
CA GLU A 320 10.67 22.87 -7.16
C GLU A 320 11.15 23.12 -5.73
N PHE A 321 10.82 22.21 -4.80
CA PHE A 321 11.25 22.28 -3.41
C PHE A 321 12.78 22.24 -3.27
N TYR A 322 13.47 21.30 -3.92
CA TYR A 322 14.94 21.23 -3.90
C TYR A 322 15.60 22.48 -4.50
N ASN A 323 15.05 23.00 -5.59
CA ASN A 323 15.51 24.25 -6.18
C ASN A 323 15.32 25.42 -5.20
N LEU A 324 14.21 25.46 -4.46
CA LEU A 324 13.95 26.46 -3.44
C LEU A 324 14.95 26.39 -2.28
N LEU A 325 15.24 25.18 -1.76
CA LEU A 325 16.23 24.99 -0.68
C LEU A 325 17.58 25.59 -1.04
N ARG A 326 18.06 25.33 -2.27
CA ARG A 326 19.31 25.88 -2.80
C ARG A 326 19.24 27.40 -2.95
N LYS A 327 18.13 27.92 -3.50
CA LYS A 327 17.95 29.36 -3.74
C LYS A 327 17.96 30.18 -2.46
N VAL A 328 17.35 29.69 -1.38
CA VAL A 328 17.28 30.41 -0.10
C VAL A 328 18.45 30.08 0.85
N GLY A 329 19.33 29.14 0.47
CA GLY A 329 20.43 28.69 1.32
C GLY A 329 19.95 28.00 2.60
N SER A 330 18.85 27.23 2.52
CA SER A 330 18.29 26.56 3.69
C SER A 330 19.27 25.51 4.24
N PRO A 331 19.55 25.48 5.56
CA PRO A 331 20.41 24.46 6.16
C PRO A 331 19.83 23.05 6.03
N LEU A 332 18.52 22.92 5.75
CA LEU A 332 17.85 21.66 5.48
C LEU A 332 18.50 20.86 4.35
N ILE A 333 19.18 21.53 3.40
CA ILE A 333 19.83 20.86 2.26
C ILE A 333 20.87 19.81 2.70
N ASN A 334 21.39 19.89 3.93
CA ASN A 334 22.34 18.92 4.49
C ASN A 334 21.66 17.72 5.16
N HIS A 335 20.33 17.72 5.23
CA HIS A 335 19.50 16.73 5.91
C HIS A 335 18.50 16.06 4.96
N VAL A 336 18.65 16.25 3.65
CA VAL A 336 17.82 15.67 2.61
C VAL A 336 18.71 15.09 1.49
N PRO A 337 18.25 14.10 0.71
CA PRO A 337 19.02 13.50 -0.36
C PRO A 337 19.54 14.50 -1.40
N GLU A 338 20.78 14.35 -1.85
CA GLU A 338 21.28 15.15 -2.97
C GLU A 338 20.71 14.62 -4.29
N ILE A 339 19.98 15.45 -5.04
CA ILE A 339 19.53 15.08 -6.40
C ILE A 339 20.72 15.01 -7.35
N ILE A 340 20.88 13.86 -8.00
CA ILE A 340 21.87 13.57 -9.03
C ILE A 340 21.25 13.73 -10.42
N ALA A 341 20.07 13.17 -10.63
CA ALA A 341 19.36 13.22 -11.90
C ALA A 341 17.85 13.03 -11.71
N SER A 342 17.07 13.42 -12.71
CA SER A 342 15.63 13.23 -12.77
C SER A 342 15.14 13.24 -14.22
N GLY A 343 13.96 12.69 -14.46
CA GLY A 343 13.38 12.67 -15.80
C GLY A 343 12.15 11.77 -15.90
N PHE A 344 11.85 11.34 -17.11
CA PHE A 344 10.77 10.41 -17.43
C PHE A 344 11.32 9.18 -18.15
N LEU A 345 10.78 8.02 -17.83
CA LEU A 345 10.88 6.81 -18.62
C LEU A 345 9.69 6.74 -19.57
N VAL A 346 9.96 6.51 -20.85
CA VAL A 346 8.94 6.34 -21.89
C VAL A 346 9.13 4.98 -22.52
N TYR A 347 8.05 4.19 -22.62
CA TYR A 347 8.08 2.91 -23.31
C TYR A 347 7.63 3.06 -24.76
N GLU A 348 8.57 2.88 -25.70
CA GLU A 348 8.30 2.93 -27.15
C GLU A 348 8.98 1.77 -27.87
N ASP A 349 8.25 1.12 -28.78
CA ASP A 349 8.76 0.05 -29.64
C ASP A 349 9.45 -1.11 -28.90
N GLY A 350 8.94 -1.44 -27.71
CA GLY A 350 9.45 -2.55 -26.89
C GLY A 350 10.64 -2.20 -26.01
N VAL A 351 11.04 -0.93 -25.93
CA VAL A 351 12.22 -0.48 -25.20
C VAL A 351 11.89 0.74 -24.34
N TYR A 352 12.48 0.80 -23.14
CA TYR A 352 12.42 1.98 -22.28
C TYR A 352 13.47 3.00 -22.72
N ARG A 353 13.09 4.28 -22.73
CA ARG A 353 13.99 5.39 -22.99
C ARG A 353 13.82 6.45 -21.92
N THR A 354 14.93 6.99 -21.44
CA THR A 354 14.91 8.14 -20.52
C THR A 354 14.84 9.47 -21.26
N VAL A 355 14.05 10.39 -20.73
CA VAL A 355 14.00 11.81 -21.11
C VAL A 355 14.34 12.64 -19.86
N PRO A 356 15.57 13.17 -19.75
CA PRO A 356 15.97 13.99 -18.60
C PRO A 356 15.09 15.23 -18.45
N TRP A 357 14.80 15.61 -17.20
CA TRP A 357 14.02 16.80 -16.89
C TRP A 357 14.41 17.34 -15.52
N ASP A 358 14.61 18.66 -15.42
CA ASP A 358 15.05 19.35 -14.20
C ASP A 358 13.91 20.04 -13.43
N GLY A 359 12.66 19.76 -13.83
CA GLY A 359 11.46 20.37 -13.26
C GLY A 359 11.01 21.63 -14.00
N LYS A 360 11.84 22.18 -14.90
CA LYS A 360 11.55 23.45 -15.58
C LYS A 360 10.95 23.27 -16.95
N GLY A 361 9.96 24.12 -17.24
CA GLY A 361 9.21 24.05 -18.50
C GLY A 361 8.42 22.74 -18.61
N MET A 362 7.48 22.72 -19.55
CA MET A 362 6.65 21.54 -19.78
C MET A 362 7.46 20.52 -20.59
N PRO A 363 7.65 19.28 -20.12
CA PRO A 363 8.39 18.28 -20.89
C PRO A 363 7.56 17.82 -22.09
N ASP A 364 8.19 17.72 -23.27
CA ASP A 364 7.51 17.38 -24.54
C ASP A 364 6.71 16.08 -24.47
N VAL A 365 7.21 15.11 -23.71
CA VAL A 365 6.55 13.80 -23.49
C VAL A 365 5.20 13.93 -22.79
N LEU A 366 5.00 14.99 -22.00
CA LEU A 366 3.77 15.28 -21.26
C LEU A 366 2.90 16.36 -21.91
N ALA A 367 3.47 17.22 -22.76
CA ALA A 367 2.78 18.37 -23.33
C ALA A 367 1.43 18.02 -24.01
N LYS A 368 1.32 16.83 -24.62
CA LYS A 368 0.08 16.38 -25.27
C LYS A 368 -1.00 15.87 -24.30
N TYR A 369 -0.63 15.48 -23.08
CA TYR A 369 -1.56 14.92 -22.10
C TYR A 369 -2.14 15.98 -21.15
N TYR A 370 -1.42 17.10 -20.97
CA TYR A 370 -1.74 18.14 -20.00
C TYR A 370 -1.89 19.52 -20.68
N PRO A 371 -2.92 19.70 -21.53
CA PRO A 371 -3.14 20.94 -22.28
C PRO A 371 -3.63 22.09 -21.39
N LEU A 372 -4.21 21.82 -20.22
CA LEU A 372 -4.66 22.84 -19.29
C LEU A 372 -3.48 23.41 -18.50
N GLU A 373 -2.55 22.56 -18.10
CA GLU A 373 -1.30 22.87 -17.42
C GLU A 373 -0.34 23.62 -18.35
N LEU A 374 -0.45 23.41 -19.67
CA LEU A 374 0.24 24.22 -20.68
C LEU A 374 -0.14 25.72 -20.59
N SER A 375 -1.30 26.07 -20.04
CA SER A 375 -1.66 27.48 -19.81
C SER A 375 -0.89 28.13 -18.65
N TYR A 376 -0.31 27.32 -17.75
CA TYR A 376 0.59 27.71 -16.65
C TYR A 376 2.06 27.70 -17.05
N THR A 377 2.39 27.57 -18.34
CA THR A 377 3.77 27.56 -18.86
C THR A 377 4.57 28.83 -18.59
N ASN A 378 3.94 29.89 -18.09
CA ASN A 378 4.64 31.08 -17.59
C ASN A 378 5.33 30.83 -16.24
N SER A 379 4.90 29.80 -15.48
CA SER A 379 5.59 29.34 -14.28
C SER A 379 6.90 28.63 -14.65
N CYS A 380 7.93 28.88 -13.84
CA CYS A 380 9.20 28.16 -13.95
C CYS A 380 9.03 26.65 -13.72
N PHE A 381 8.06 26.25 -12.88
CA PHE A 381 7.76 24.85 -12.54
C PHE A 381 6.28 24.57 -12.83
N PRO A 382 5.92 24.18 -14.08
CA PRO A 382 4.52 24.04 -14.49
C PRO A 382 3.80 22.84 -13.85
N LEU A 383 4.55 21.86 -13.33
CA LEU A 383 4.03 20.73 -12.56
C LEU A 383 4.41 20.84 -11.07
N GLY A 384 4.73 22.06 -10.61
CA GLY A 384 5.08 22.36 -9.23
C GLY A 384 3.89 22.41 -8.28
N LEU A 385 4.12 22.95 -7.08
CA LEU A 385 3.23 22.88 -5.92
C LEU A 385 1.80 23.38 -6.21
N TRP A 386 1.68 24.54 -6.89
CA TRP A 386 0.38 25.14 -7.18
C TRP A 386 -0.41 24.34 -8.22
N SER A 387 0.27 23.80 -9.22
CA SER A 387 -0.35 22.94 -10.24
C SER A 387 -0.82 21.62 -9.63
N LYS A 388 0.01 21.01 -8.77
CA LYS A 388 -0.34 19.80 -8.00
C LYS A 388 -1.60 20.00 -7.16
N GLN A 389 -1.76 21.14 -6.50
CA GLN A 389 -2.96 21.40 -5.70
C GLN A 389 -4.24 21.46 -6.55
N GLN A 390 -4.14 21.95 -7.78
CA GLN A 390 -5.31 22.13 -8.64
C GLN A 390 -5.65 20.87 -9.44
N PHE A 391 -4.64 20.20 -9.99
CA PHE A 391 -4.80 19.10 -10.96
C PHE A 391 -4.20 17.78 -10.47
N GLY A 392 -3.38 17.79 -9.42
CA GLY A 392 -2.64 16.61 -8.97
C GLY A 392 -3.52 15.46 -8.46
N MET A 393 -4.79 15.74 -8.14
CA MET A 393 -5.78 14.74 -7.73
C MET A 393 -6.71 14.29 -8.88
N ASP A 394 -6.64 14.93 -10.05
CA ASP A 394 -7.48 14.55 -11.18
C ASP A 394 -6.90 13.31 -11.89
N SER A 395 -7.45 12.14 -11.56
CA SER A 395 -7.18 10.87 -12.24
C SER A 395 -7.83 10.78 -13.63
N SER A 396 -8.41 11.87 -14.14
CA SER A 396 -9.29 11.88 -15.32
C SER A 396 -8.56 11.74 -16.66
N THR A 397 -7.23 11.77 -16.67
CA THR A 397 -6.38 11.67 -17.87
C THR A 397 -5.55 10.38 -17.93
N GLU A 398 -6.09 9.25 -17.48
CA GLU A 398 -5.55 7.95 -17.90
C GLU A 398 -6.02 7.61 -19.32
N CYS A 399 -5.27 8.09 -20.31
CA CYS A 399 -5.43 7.62 -21.68
C CYS A 399 -4.08 7.61 -22.39
N SER A 400 -3.34 6.53 -22.23
CA SER A 400 -2.18 6.24 -23.04
C SER A 400 -1.95 4.73 -23.12
N ASN A 401 -2.00 4.16 -24.34
CA ASN A 401 -1.53 2.79 -24.62
C ASN A 401 0.01 2.63 -24.39
N LYS A 402 0.71 3.69 -23.98
CA LYS A 402 2.15 3.70 -23.69
C LYS A 402 2.41 4.20 -22.27
N PRO A 403 3.02 3.41 -21.39
CA PRO A 403 3.33 3.87 -20.04
C PRO A 403 4.47 4.91 -20.06
N ILE A 404 4.32 5.92 -19.19
CA ILE A 404 5.32 6.93 -18.88
C ILE A 404 5.48 6.94 -17.36
N TRP A 405 6.72 6.91 -16.85
CA TRP A 405 6.98 7.02 -15.41
C TRP A 405 8.03 8.08 -15.10
N PRO A 406 7.74 9.06 -14.24
CA PRO A 406 8.76 9.93 -13.69
C PRO A 406 9.79 9.12 -12.90
N TYR A 407 11.03 9.59 -12.83
CA TYR A 407 12.07 9.02 -11.98
C TYR A 407 12.96 10.10 -11.36
N MET A 408 13.55 9.77 -10.22
CA MET A 408 14.58 10.56 -9.55
C MET A 408 15.73 9.66 -9.11
N VAL A 409 16.95 10.16 -9.32
CA VAL A 409 18.20 9.59 -8.81
C VAL A 409 18.76 10.52 -7.76
N THR A 410 18.94 10.03 -6.54
CA THR A 410 19.53 10.79 -5.43
C THR A 410 20.74 10.07 -4.86
N ARG A 411 21.61 10.82 -4.17
CA ARG A 411 22.66 10.22 -3.36
C ARG A 411 22.03 9.59 -2.13
N LYS A 412 22.42 8.35 -1.83
CA LYS A 412 21.95 7.63 -0.66
C LYS A 412 22.38 8.38 0.61
N CYS A 413 21.40 8.77 1.43
CA CYS A 413 21.67 9.31 2.75
C CYS A 413 22.35 8.26 3.65
N LYS A 414 23.29 8.70 4.48
CA LYS A 414 23.92 7.83 5.48
C LYS A 414 22.94 7.56 6.63
N GLY A 415 23.17 6.45 7.32
CA GLY A 415 22.37 6.01 8.45
C GLY A 415 21.38 4.90 8.09
N ASP A 416 20.66 4.44 9.11
CA ASP A 416 19.64 3.42 9.01
C ASP A 416 18.25 4.03 9.18
N ILE A 417 17.26 3.43 8.52
CA ILE A 417 15.85 3.79 8.67
C ILE A 417 15.45 3.68 10.15
N PHE A 418 14.90 4.74 10.73
CA PHE A 418 14.58 4.86 12.15
C PHE A 418 13.65 3.73 12.61
N ALA A 419 12.64 3.38 11.83
CA ALA A 419 11.74 2.25 12.09
C ALA A 419 12.48 0.93 12.42
N ARG A 420 13.65 0.69 11.81
CA ARG A 420 14.44 -0.54 11.98
C ARG A 420 15.33 -0.52 13.22
N VAL A 421 15.74 0.66 13.66
CA VAL A 421 16.72 0.83 14.75
C VAL A 421 16.12 1.42 16.01
N ARG A 422 14.85 1.85 16.01
CA ARG A 422 14.15 2.46 17.14
C ARG A 422 14.39 1.72 18.46
N ASP A 423 14.14 0.41 18.47
CA ASP A 423 14.19 -0.41 19.69
C ASP A 423 15.63 -0.61 20.21
N THR A 424 16.63 -0.21 19.43
CA THR A 424 18.05 -0.25 19.81
C THR A 424 18.57 1.09 20.33
N LEU A 425 17.79 2.16 20.23
CA LEU A 425 18.19 3.53 20.60
C LEU A 425 17.96 3.81 22.09
N SER A 426 18.87 4.56 22.71
CA SER A 426 18.70 4.99 24.09
C SER A 426 17.67 6.13 24.21
N LYS A 427 17.15 6.40 25.41
CA LYS A 427 16.28 7.57 25.65
C LYS A 427 16.98 8.88 25.27
N ALA A 428 18.30 8.98 25.46
CA ALA A 428 19.07 10.17 25.07
C ALA A 428 19.12 10.33 23.54
N ASP A 429 19.27 9.23 22.79
CA ASP A 429 19.24 9.27 21.32
C ASP A 429 17.87 9.69 20.80
N LEU A 430 16.79 9.17 21.41
CA LEU A 430 15.42 9.55 21.04
C LEU A 430 15.13 11.03 21.33
N LEU A 431 15.65 11.59 22.43
CA LEU A 431 15.55 13.02 22.71
C LEU A 431 16.34 13.86 21.70
N ASN A 432 17.55 13.43 21.32
CA ASN A 432 18.34 14.09 20.27
C ASN A 432 17.64 14.03 18.91
N LEU A 433 17.03 12.90 18.57
CA LEU A 433 16.21 12.72 17.37
C LEU A 433 15.04 13.70 17.36
N ALA A 434 14.27 13.76 18.45
CA ALA A 434 13.12 14.66 18.58
C ALA A 434 13.54 16.14 18.45
N SER A 435 14.62 16.54 19.11
CA SER A 435 15.18 17.89 19.00
C SER A 435 15.60 18.20 17.55
N SER A 436 16.35 17.29 16.91
CA SER A 436 16.81 17.47 15.53
C SER A 436 15.65 17.54 14.54
N LEU A 437 14.61 16.71 14.70
CA LEU A 437 13.38 16.78 13.92
C LEU A 437 12.70 18.14 14.10
N GLY A 438 12.64 18.66 15.32
CA GLY A 438 12.11 20.00 15.60
C GLY A 438 12.82 21.09 14.77
N VAL A 439 14.16 21.02 14.70
CA VAL A 439 14.95 21.95 13.87
C VAL A 439 14.67 21.78 12.38
N GLN A 440 14.63 20.55 11.86
CA GLN A 440 14.43 20.32 10.42
C GLN A 440 13.00 20.67 9.98
N MET A 441 11.98 20.31 10.75
CA MET A 441 10.60 20.69 10.46
C MET A 441 10.39 22.20 10.53
N ARG A 442 11.07 22.89 11.47
CA ARG A 442 11.13 24.35 11.49
C ARG A 442 11.70 24.90 10.18
N ASN A 443 12.79 24.32 9.67
CA ASN A 443 13.40 24.75 8.42
C ASN A 443 12.46 24.54 7.22
N ILE A 444 11.71 23.42 7.16
CA ILE A 444 10.68 23.19 6.13
C ILE A 444 9.58 24.25 6.23
N HIS A 445 9.00 24.42 7.42
CA HIS A 445 7.84 25.28 7.64
C HIS A 445 8.16 26.78 7.53
N LEU A 446 9.43 27.19 7.52
CA LEU A 446 9.87 28.57 7.29
C LEU A 446 10.15 28.90 5.82
N LEU A 447 10.17 27.91 4.93
CA LEU A 447 10.40 28.16 3.51
C LEU A 447 9.31 29.05 2.93
N PRO A 448 9.66 30.03 2.08
CA PRO A 448 8.65 30.82 1.39
C PRO A 448 7.89 29.94 0.41
N LEU A 449 6.59 30.20 0.24
CA LEU A 449 5.82 29.56 -0.81
C LEU A 449 6.24 30.12 -2.19
N PRO A 450 6.22 29.30 -3.25
CA PRO A 450 6.42 29.79 -4.62
C PRO A 450 5.43 30.89 -4.96
N HIS A 451 5.82 31.86 -5.81
CA HIS A 451 4.89 32.90 -6.25
C HIS A 451 3.69 32.27 -6.97
N GLY A 452 2.49 32.42 -6.40
CA GLY A 452 1.27 31.95 -7.03
C GLY A 452 0.91 32.81 -8.25
N GLU A 453 0.67 32.18 -9.39
CA GLU A 453 0.04 32.85 -10.54
C GLU A 453 -1.47 33.00 -10.27
N PRO A 454 -2.14 34.04 -10.83
CA PRO A 454 -3.58 34.22 -10.65
C PRO A 454 -4.36 33.00 -11.16
N LEU A 455 -5.11 32.35 -10.26
CA LEU A 455 -5.93 31.18 -10.56
C LEU A 455 -7.02 31.50 -11.61
N PRO A 456 -7.27 30.64 -12.61
CA PRO A 456 -8.55 30.57 -13.30
C PRO A 456 -9.65 30.16 -12.32
N LYS A 457 -10.87 30.65 -12.54
CA LYS A 457 -12.01 30.39 -11.64
C LYS A 457 -12.37 28.90 -11.67
N PRO A 458 -12.46 28.20 -10.53
CA PRO A 458 -13.04 26.86 -10.49
C PRO A 458 -14.55 26.94 -10.81
N GLU A 459 -15.08 25.93 -11.50
CA GLU A 459 -16.51 25.82 -11.84
C GLU A 459 -17.39 25.38 -10.63
N ASP A 460 -16.79 25.14 -9.47
CA ASP A 460 -17.46 24.51 -8.34
C ASP A 460 -18.10 25.53 -7.38
N ASN A 461 -19.42 25.45 -7.23
CA ASN A 461 -20.28 26.42 -6.52
C ASN A 461 -20.15 26.40 -4.98
N ASN A 462 -19.27 25.56 -4.41
CA ASN A 462 -19.11 25.39 -2.97
C ASN A 462 -18.02 26.28 -2.35
N VAL A 463 -17.24 27.01 -3.16
CA VAL A 463 -16.18 27.90 -2.68
C VAL A 463 -16.72 29.32 -2.54
N ARG A 464 -16.59 29.94 -1.36
CA ARG A 464 -16.86 31.37 -1.21
C ARG A 464 -15.75 32.14 -1.92
N ASP A 465 -16.12 33.04 -2.84
CA ASP A 465 -15.20 33.88 -3.64
C ASP A 465 -14.22 34.74 -2.79
N SER A 466 -14.38 34.77 -1.46
CA SER A 466 -13.60 35.59 -0.53
C SER A 466 -12.40 34.88 0.15
N ASP A 467 -12.20 33.57 -0.03
CA ASP A 467 -11.06 32.87 0.59
C ASP A 467 -9.73 33.05 -0.20
N PRO A 468 -8.56 33.14 0.48
CA PRO A 468 -7.27 33.26 -0.17
C PRO A 468 -6.98 32.07 -1.09
N PRO A 469 -6.42 32.29 -2.30
CA PRO A 469 -6.03 31.25 -3.25
C PRO A 469 -5.37 30.03 -2.62
N GLU A 470 -4.48 30.28 -1.65
CA GLU A 470 -3.65 29.27 -0.99
C GLU A 470 -4.43 28.31 -0.10
N TRP A 471 -5.61 28.71 0.39
CA TRP A 471 -6.44 27.87 1.25
C TRP A 471 -7.66 27.29 0.56
N LYS A 472 -8.00 27.77 -0.65
CA LYS A 472 -9.23 27.36 -1.35
C LYS A 472 -9.35 25.85 -1.48
N GLN A 473 -8.31 25.19 -2.00
CA GLN A 473 -8.34 23.75 -2.20
C GLN A 473 -8.36 22.99 -0.88
N VAL A 474 -7.51 23.37 0.07
CA VAL A 474 -7.44 22.72 1.39
C VAL A 474 -8.79 22.79 2.12
N ILE A 475 -9.43 23.96 2.11
CA ILE A 475 -10.76 24.15 2.72
C ILE A 475 -11.81 23.31 1.97
N SER A 476 -11.78 23.27 0.64
CA SER A 476 -12.69 22.45 -0.17
C SER A 476 -12.57 20.97 0.20
N THR A 477 -11.36 20.43 0.25
CA THR A 477 -11.08 19.05 0.63
C THR A 477 -11.55 18.74 2.06
N LEU A 478 -11.24 19.61 3.03
CA LEU A 478 -11.66 19.42 4.43
C LEU A 478 -13.20 19.45 4.57
N ASN A 479 -13.88 20.38 3.88
CA ASN A 479 -15.34 20.44 3.86
C ASN A 479 -15.95 19.20 3.19
N GLY A 480 -15.35 18.69 2.12
CA GLY A 480 -15.75 17.45 1.46
C GLY A 480 -15.67 16.23 2.39
N ARG A 481 -14.57 16.09 3.13
CA ARG A 481 -14.39 15.01 4.13
C ARG A 481 -15.34 15.17 5.31
N ARG A 482 -15.52 16.40 5.80
CA ARG A 482 -16.47 16.73 6.88
C ARG A 482 -17.90 16.29 6.52
N ASN A 483 -18.35 16.57 5.31
CA ASN A 483 -19.70 16.20 4.86
C ASN A 483 -19.94 14.68 4.83
N ASN A 484 -18.87 13.88 4.77
CA ASN A 484 -18.93 12.42 4.76
C ASN A 484 -18.34 11.79 6.05
N ILE A 485 -18.16 12.56 7.12
CA ILE A 485 -17.35 12.15 8.29
C ILE A 485 -17.80 10.83 8.92
N LYS A 486 -19.11 10.60 9.09
CA LYS A 486 -19.61 9.35 9.69
C LYS A 486 -19.24 8.13 8.86
N LYS A 487 -19.39 8.22 7.53
CA LYS A 487 -19.01 7.16 6.59
C LYS A 487 -17.49 6.96 6.60
N HIS A 488 -16.75 8.06 6.59
CA HIS A 488 -15.28 8.07 6.67
C HIS A 488 -14.77 7.33 7.90
N LEU A 489 -15.26 7.70 9.09
CA LEU A 489 -14.86 7.06 10.35
C LEU A 489 -15.37 5.61 10.48
N ALA A 490 -16.54 5.29 9.92
CA ALA A 490 -17.05 3.92 9.93
C ALA A 490 -16.21 2.98 9.03
N ASN A 491 -15.69 3.49 7.90
CA ASN A 491 -14.83 2.73 6.99
C ASN A 491 -13.49 2.34 7.63
N TRP A 492 -13.04 3.07 8.65
CA TRP A 492 -11.85 2.77 9.43
C TRP A 492 -12.00 1.59 10.40
N GLY A 493 -13.19 0.98 10.46
CA GLY A 493 -13.47 -0.26 11.20
C GLY A 493 -13.73 -0.06 12.70
N GLY A 494 -13.60 -1.13 13.49
CA GLY A 494 -13.89 -1.13 14.93
C GLY A 494 -12.87 -0.42 15.82
N THR A 495 -11.95 0.38 15.24
CA THR A 495 -10.93 1.12 15.99
C THR A 495 -11.50 2.36 16.67
N VAL A 496 -12.51 3.00 16.07
CA VAL A 496 -13.17 4.19 16.62
C VAL A 496 -14.44 3.79 17.38
N PRO A 497 -14.59 4.17 18.66
CA PRO A 497 -15.81 3.91 19.42
C PRO A 497 -17.06 4.48 18.72
N THR A 498 -18.12 3.67 18.60
CA THR A 498 -19.37 4.05 17.92
C THR A 498 -19.99 5.34 18.47
N VAL A 499 -19.93 5.52 19.79
CA VAL A 499 -20.40 6.74 20.47
C VAL A 499 -19.68 8.00 19.96
N LEU A 500 -18.39 7.90 19.63
CA LEU A 500 -17.62 9.02 19.09
C LEU A 500 -17.98 9.28 17.62
N ILE A 501 -18.21 8.23 16.81
CA ILE A 501 -18.66 8.38 15.43
C ILE A 501 -19.98 9.16 15.37
N GLU A 502 -20.93 8.85 16.27
CA GLU A 502 -22.22 9.55 16.36
C GLU A 502 -22.06 11.04 16.69
N LYS A 503 -21.04 11.39 17.50
CA LYS A 503 -20.74 12.76 17.96
C LYS A 503 -19.77 13.53 17.06
N ALA A 504 -19.26 12.93 15.98
CA ALA A 504 -18.23 13.54 15.15
C ALA A 504 -18.66 14.86 14.47
N GLU A 505 -19.90 14.91 13.97
CA GLU A 505 -20.45 16.11 13.31
C GLU A 505 -20.65 17.28 14.27
N GLU A 506 -20.96 17.01 15.55
CA GLU A 506 -21.15 18.03 16.60
C GLU A 506 -19.82 18.65 17.02
N TYR A 507 -18.77 17.83 17.08
CA TYR A 507 -17.45 18.28 17.50
C TYR A 507 -16.78 19.16 16.42
N LEU A 508 -16.89 18.78 15.14
CA LEU A 508 -16.26 19.50 14.02
C LEU A 508 -16.94 20.87 13.74
N PRO A 509 -16.18 21.89 13.27
CA PRO A 509 -16.76 23.17 12.86
C PRO A 509 -17.78 22.97 11.72
N ALA A 510 -18.80 23.84 11.63
CA ALA A 510 -19.77 23.79 10.52
C ALA A 510 -19.13 24.13 9.17
N ASP A 511 -18.15 25.04 9.18
CA ASP A 511 -17.32 25.42 8.03
C ASP A 511 -15.85 25.30 8.44
N MET A 512 -15.11 24.46 7.71
CA MET A 512 -13.70 24.18 7.99
C MET A 512 -12.78 25.39 7.79
N SER A 513 -13.24 26.44 7.08
CA SER A 513 -12.51 27.71 7.02
C SER A 513 -12.24 28.30 8.41
N SER A 514 -13.09 27.97 9.41
CA SER A 514 -12.97 28.45 10.81
C SER A 514 -11.69 27.99 11.52
N LEU A 515 -11.01 26.96 11.01
CA LEU A 515 -9.71 26.52 11.56
C LEU A 515 -8.56 27.45 11.16
N ILE A 516 -8.74 28.23 10.10
CA ILE A 516 -7.68 28.98 9.41
C ILE A 516 -8.01 30.49 9.35
N LYS A 517 -9.29 30.84 9.38
CA LYS A 517 -9.85 32.18 9.28
C LYS A 517 -10.42 32.65 10.63
N PHE A 518 -9.92 33.77 11.13
CA PHE A 518 -10.32 34.36 12.42
C PHE A 518 -10.83 35.80 12.25
N VAL A 519 -11.87 36.19 12.99
CA VAL A 519 -12.47 37.54 12.89
C VAL A 519 -11.80 38.48 13.91
N LYS A 520 -11.39 39.69 13.49
CA LYS A 520 -10.87 40.72 14.40
C LYS A 520 -11.99 41.28 15.28
N ASP A 521 -11.70 41.42 16.57
CA ASP A 521 -12.64 41.97 17.57
C ASP A 521 -13.05 43.42 17.27
N ASP A 522 -12.17 44.21 16.65
CA ASP A 522 -12.33 45.68 16.57
C ASP A 522 -13.06 46.17 15.30
N ASP A 523 -12.95 45.48 14.16
CA ASP A 523 -13.45 45.95 12.85
C ASP A 523 -14.26 44.91 12.05
N GLY A 524 -14.38 43.66 12.53
CA GLY A 524 -15.07 42.58 11.81
C GLY A 524 -14.29 42.00 10.61
N ASP A 525 -13.11 42.52 10.31
CA ASP A 525 -12.22 42.00 9.26
C ASP A 525 -11.70 40.61 9.59
N SER A 526 -11.63 39.73 8.58
CA SER A 526 -11.08 38.38 8.73
C SER A 526 -9.57 38.35 8.51
N VAL A 527 -8.85 37.68 9.40
CA VAL A 527 -7.43 37.37 9.31
C VAL A 527 -7.28 35.89 8.98
N TYR A 528 -6.54 35.59 7.92
CA TYR A 528 -6.15 34.24 7.57
C TYR A 528 -4.75 33.95 8.10
N THR A 529 -4.55 32.71 8.52
CA THR A 529 -3.20 32.21 8.78
C THR A 529 -2.46 31.99 7.46
N PHE A 530 -1.14 32.05 7.52
CA PHE A 530 -0.28 31.69 6.40
C PHE A 530 -0.05 30.17 6.39
N PRO A 531 -0.30 29.50 5.25
CA PRO A 531 0.11 28.12 5.09
C PRO A 531 1.65 28.04 5.00
N CYS A 532 2.18 26.84 5.22
CA CYS A 532 3.57 26.53 4.88
C CYS A 532 3.65 25.26 4.07
N TRP A 533 4.85 24.95 3.57
CA TRP A 533 5.18 23.63 3.06
C TRP A 533 4.90 22.59 4.14
N ILE A 534 4.28 21.49 3.75
CA ILE A 534 3.96 20.32 4.57
C ILE A 534 4.56 19.11 3.87
N HIS A 535 5.30 18.28 4.59
CA HIS A 535 5.89 17.04 4.08
C HIS A 535 4.80 16.03 3.71
N SER A 536 3.73 15.97 4.51
CA SER A 536 2.54 15.13 4.34
C SER A 536 2.74 13.62 4.55
N ASP A 537 3.98 13.16 4.75
CA ASP A 537 4.32 11.74 4.94
C ASP A 537 5.52 11.55 5.89
N ILE A 538 5.62 12.38 6.93
CA ILE A 538 6.76 12.31 7.87
C ILE A 538 6.56 11.18 8.91
N MET A 539 6.86 9.95 8.49
CA MET A 539 6.76 8.73 9.30
C MET A 539 8.12 8.14 9.70
N ASP A 540 8.12 7.10 10.53
CA ASP A 540 9.35 6.50 11.05
C ASP A 540 10.23 5.78 10.01
N ASP A 541 9.67 5.43 8.85
CA ASP A 541 10.36 4.85 7.72
C ASP A 541 10.98 5.89 6.76
N ASN A 542 10.53 7.14 6.85
CA ASN A 542 11.04 8.29 6.08
C ASN A 542 12.13 9.10 6.81
N ILE A 543 12.61 8.59 7.95
CA ILE A 543 13.68 9.20 8.74
C ILE A 543 14.88 8.25 8.80
N LEU A 544 16.06 8.73 8.39
CA LEU A 544 17.32 8.00 8.60
C LEU A 544 18.08 8.59 9.79
N THR A 545 18.66 7.69 10.58
CA THR A 545 19.44 8.02 11.78
C THR A 545 20.86 7.49 11.63
N GLN A 546 21.84 8.35 11.89
CA GLN A 546 23.25 7.97 11.85
C GLN A 546 23.87 8.05 13.25
N ARG A 547 24.47 6.94 13.69
CA ARG A 547 25.40 6.91 14.84
C ARG A 547 26.83 7.09 14.35
N SER A 548 27.62 7.82 15.11
CA SER A 548 29.06 7.94 14.88
C SER A 548 29.81 7.20 15.98
N LEU A 549 30.77 6.38 15.57
CA LEU A 549 31.80 5.86 16.45
C LEU A 549 32.83 6.99 16.60
N THR A 550 32.92 7.59 17.78
CA THR A 550 33.98 8.56 18.04
C THR A 550 35.32 7.82 18.05
N ASP A 551 36.29 8.31 17.26
CA ASP A 551 37.62 7.71 17.15
C ASP A 551 38.31 7.66 18.52
N ALA A 552 38.62 6.44 18.96
CA ALA A 552 39.23 6.12 20.23
C ALA A 552 40.65 6.72 20.38
N LYS A 553 40.74 7.92 20.97
CA LYS A 553 41.96 8.41 21.63
C LYS A 553 41.64 9.31 22.83
N SER A 554 41.13 8.77 23.93
CA SER A 554 41.63 9.04 25.30
C SER A 554 40.71 8.43 26.37
N THR A 555 41.28 7.45 27.07
CA THR A 555 41.01 7.04 28.47
C THR A 555 39.66 7.36 29.13
N CYS A 556 38.91 6.27 29.36
CA CYS A 556 38.15 5.98 30.58
C CYS A 556 36.93 6.86 30.89
N GLU A 557 35.91 6.77 30.04
CA GLU A 557 34.49 6.71 30.44
C GLU A 557 33.78 5.82 29.40
N ARG A 558 32.67 5.16 29.75
CA ARG A 558 31.93 4.35 28.76
C ARG A 558 31.42 5.29 27.67
N ASP A 559 32.06 5.24 26.51
CA ASP A 559 31.76 6.06 25.34
C ASP A 559 30.28 5.90 24.95
N LEU A 560 29.49 6.95 25.19
CA LEU A 560 28.12 7.04 24.73
C LEU A 560 28.15 7.36 23.24
N GLU A 561 27.84 6.38 22.40
CA GLU A 561 27.47 6.61 20.99
C GLU A 561 26.43 7.73 20.97
N LYS A 562 26.71 8.83 20.28
CA LYS A 562 25.78 9.96 20.16
C LYS A 562 25.17 9.95 18.77
N LEU A 563 23.85 10.14 18.71
CA LEU A 563 23.16 10.39 17.45
C LEU A 563 23.66 11.70 16.84
N ASP A 564 24.29 11.63 15.67
CA ASP A 564 25.04 12.74 15.07
C ASP A 564 24.20 13.55 14.06
N ALA A 565 23.39 12.85 13.25
CA ALA A 565 22.60 13.46 12.20
C ALA A 565 21.34 12.65 11.88
N ILE A 566 20.31 13.38 11.47
CA ILE A 566 19.11 12.81 10.87
C ILE A 566 19.02 13.25 9.42
N ASN A 567 18.48 12.39 8.56
CA ASN A 567 18.07 12.76 7.22
C ASN A 567 16.58 12.45 7.05
N ILE A 568 15.85 13.36 6.40
CA ILE A 568 14.46 13.18 6.00
C ILE A 568 14.46 12.83 4.52
N ILE A 569 13.66 11.84 4.15
CA ILE A 569 13.52 11.38 2.77
C ILE A 569 12.05 11.35 2.38
N ASP A 570 11.82 11.12 1.08
CA ASP A 570 10.50 10.99 0.47
C ASP A 570 9.63 12.25 0.48
N PHE A 571 9.95 13.19 -0.42
CA PHE A 571 9.24 14.45 -0.56
C PHE A 571 8.20 14.44 -1.70
N SER A 572 7.73 13.27 -2.14
CA SER A 572 6.78 13.19 -3.27
C SER A 572 5.42 13.79 -2.95
N ASP A 573 5.05 13.77 -1.67
CA ASP A 573 3.72 14.14 -1.17
C ASP A 573 3.68 15.55 -0.58
N LEU A 574 4.72 16.34 -0.84
CA LEU A 574 4.76 17.76 -0.48
C LEU A 574 3.46 18.48 -0.88
N SER A 575 2.95 19.25 0.07
CA SER A 575 1.73 20.04 -0.05
C SER A 575 1.86 21.37 0.70
N ILE A 576 0.76 22.13 0.80
CA ILE A 576 0.67 23.27 1.70
C ILE A 576 -0.43 23.06 2.73
N GLY A 577 -0.23 23.64 3.91
CA GLY A 577 -1.26 23.60 4.92
C GLY A 577 -0.78 24.09 6.27
N ASP A 578 -1.45 23.57 7.29
CA ASP A 578 -1.19 23.84 8.69
C ASP A 578 -0.01 22.98 9.19
N PRO A 579 0.99 23.54 9.88
CA PRO A 579 2.12 22.77 10.40
C PRO A 579 1.72 21.62 11.36
N LEU A 580 0.50 21.64 11.90
CA LEU A 580 -0.03 20.52 12.67
C LEU A 580 -0.18 19.24 11.84
N CYS A 581 -0.36 19.34 10.51
CA CYS A 581 -0.48 18.18 9.64
C CYS A 581 0.77 17.29 9.66
N ASP A 582 1.97 17.86 9.78
CA ASP A 582 3.21 17.07 9.94
C ASP A 582 3.47 16.68 11.40
N LEU A 583 2.96 17.45 12.37
CA LEU A 583 3.14 17.14 13.79
C LEU A 583 2.38 15.90 14.24
N ILE A 584 1.19 15.67 13.67
CA ILE A 584 0.33 14.53 14.00
C ILE A 584 1.05 13.20 13.76
N PRO A 585 1.55 12.88 12.54
CA PRO A 585 2.27 11.63 12.30
C PRO A 585 3.59 11.56 13.09
N LEU A 586 4.29 12.67 13.30
CA LEU A 586 5.47 12.70 14.19
C LEU A 586 5.12 12.24 15.61
N HIS A 587 4.02 12.74 16.20
CA HIS A 587 3.66 12.35 17.56
C HIS A 587 3.15 10.90 17.64
N LEU A 588 2.30 10.49 16.69
CA LEU A 588 1.62 9.20 16.73
C LEU A 588 2.51 8.05 16.25
N ASP A 589 3.28 8.26 15.19
CA ASP A 589 4.10 7.21 14.58
C ASP A 589 5.56 7.29 15.03
N VAL A 590 6.21 8.45 14.94
CA VAL A 590 7.63 8.58 15.28
C VAL A 590 7.85 8.51 16.80
N PHE A 591 7.13 9.32 17.58
CA PHE A 591 7.25 9.40 19.05
C PHE A 591 6.36 8.40 19.79
N ARG A 592 5.46 7.69 19.10
CA ARG A 592 4.56 6.68 19.69
C ARG A 592 3.80 7.21 20.93
N GLY A 593 3.36 8.47 20.89
CA GLY A 593 2.65 9.11 22.00
C GLY A 593 3.52 9.56 23.19
N ASP A 594 4.85 9.44 23.11
CA ASP A 594 5.75 9.89 24.18
C ASP A 594 5.75 11.42 24.29
N ILE A 595 5.26 11.91 25.43
CA ILE A 595 5.10 13.33 25.71
C ILE A 595 6.44 14.05 25.98
N ASP A 596 7.45 13.34 26.49
CA ASP A 596 8.78 13.92 26.69
C ASP A 596 9.42 14.23 25.33
N LEU A 597 9.28 13.31 24.36
CA LEU A 597 9.78 13.49 23.00
C LEU A 597 9.02 14.61 22.28
N LEU A 598 7.69 14.67 22.39
CA LEU A 598 6.89 15.76 21.82
C LEU A 598 7.33 17.12 22.37
N ARG A 599 7.53 17.24 23.69
CA ARG A 599 8.00 18.48 24.32
C ARG A 599 9.39 18.86 23.84
N GLU A 600 10.30 17.90 23.69
CA GLU A 600 11.66 18.16 23.21
C GLU A 600 11.69 18.62 21.75
N TYR A 601 10.87 17.99 20.90
CA TYR A 601 10.62 18.45 19.54
C TYR A 601 10.11 19.90 19.53
N LEU A 602 9.08 20.22 20.32
CA LEU A 602 8.47 21.54 20.36
C LEU A 602 9.45 22.63 20.85
N ARG A 603 10.31 22.31 21.83
CA ARG A 603 11.39 23.20 22.30
C ARG A 603 12.36 23.58 21.19
N SER A 604 12.59 22.70 20.24
CA SER A 604 13.51 22.91 19.12
C SER A 604 12.80 23.49 17.89
N TYR A 605 11.51 23.20 17.72
CA TYR A 605 10.67 23.70 16.63
C TYR A 605 10.43 25.21 16.68
N GLN A 606 10.14 25.78 17.86
CA GLN A 606 10.11 27.23 18.13
C GLN A 606 9.27 28.13 17.20
N LEU A 607 8.39 27.58 16.37
CA LEU A 607 7.43 28.36 15.59
C LEU A 607 6.05 28.32 16.23
N PRO A 608 5.30 29.44 16.22
CA PRO A 608 3.89 29.41 16.58
C PRO A 608 3.09 28.62 15.52
N PHE A 609 2.07 27.88 15.97
CA PHE A 609 1.19 27.13 15.06
C PHE A 609 0.24 28.00 14.24
N LEU A 610 0.03 29.25 14.67
CA LEU A 610 -0.75 30.24 13.93
C LEU A 610 0.20 31.37 13.53
N ARG A 611 0.36 31.58 12.23
CA ARG A 611 1.21 32.63 11.65
C ARG A 611 0.42 33.49 10.69
N GLY A 612 0.73 34.77 10.61
CA GLY A 612 0.08 35.70 9.68
C GLY A 612 0.88 36.97 9.51
N LYS A 613 0.29 37.97 8.83
CA LYS A 613 0.95 39.27 8.61
C LYS A 613 1.39 39.94 9.91
N SER A 614 0.57 39.82 10.95
CA SER A 614 0.88 40.24 12.32
C SER A 614 0.46 39.09 13.24
N ASN A 615 1.42 38.40 13.83
CA ASN A 615 1.13 37.36 14.82
C ASN A 615 0.35 37.94 16.01
N ASN A 616 0.64 39.19 16.37
CA ASN A 616 -0.06 39.89 17.44
C ASN A 616 -1.55 40.10 17.09
N ASP A 617 -1.87 40.39 15.83
CA ASP A 617 -3.27 40.55 15.37
C ASP A 617 -4.02 39.22 15.44
N ILE A 618 -3.37 38.12 15.05
CA ILE A 618 -3.95 36.76 15.15
C ILE A 618 -4.23 36.42 16.61
N TYR A 619 -3.25 36.55 17.50
CA TYR A 619 -3.47 36.18 18.90
C TYR A 619 -4.49 37.10 19.59
N LYS A 620 -4.63 38.36 19.15
CA LYS A 620 -5.72 39.24 19.61
C LYS A 620 -7.08 38.75 19.16
N SER A 621 -7.27 38.38 17.88
CA SER A 621 -8.54 37.90 17.30
C SER A 621 -8.96 36.51 17.76
N VAL A 622 -8.03 35.75 18.32
CA VAL A 622 -8.18 34.35 18.70
C VAL A 622 -8.62 34.16 20.16
N ARG A 623 -8.53 35.20 21.01
CA ARG A 623 -8.52 35.11 22.48
C ARG A 623 -9.64 34.30 23.16
N ASN A 624 -10.76 34.01 22.49
CA ASN A 624 -11.87 33.21 23.02
C ASN A 624 -12.47 32.18 22.05
N SER A 625 -11.80 31.85 20.94
CA SER A 625 -12.33 30.90 19.95
C SER A 625 -11.75 29.51 20.14
N LYS A 626 -12.59 28.49 20.41
CA LYS A 626 -12.13 27.09 20.47
C LYS A 626 -11.40 26.65 19.20
N PHE A 627 -11.81 27.16 18.04
CA PHE A 627 -11.28 26.82 16.71
C PHE A 627 -9.82 27.22 16.50
N SER A 628 -9.30 28.11 17.35
CA SER A 628 -7.91 28.57 17.30
C SER A 628 -6.95 27.74 18.15
N THR A 629 -7.50 26.86 19.00
CA THR A 629 -6.75 26.06 19.96
C THR A 629 -6.01 24.95 19.23
N ALA A 630 -4.72 24.77 19.50
CA ALA A 630 -3.89 23.79 18.81
C ALA A 630 -4.37 22.36 19.01
N SER A 631 -4.80 21.99 20.23
CA SER A 631 -5.36 20.66 20.48
C SER A 631 -6.61 20.38 19.66
N TYR A 632 -7.54 21.33 19.62
CA TYR A 632 -8.79 21.21 18.87
C TYR A 632 -8.53 21.09 17.36
N ARG A 633 -7.63 21.94 16.83
CA ARG A 633 -7.21 21.86 15.41
C ARG A 633 -6.56 20.51 15.10
N ALA A 634 -5.61 20.06 15.93
CA ALA A 634 -4.96 18.76 15.75
C ALA A 634 -5.97 17.60 15.75
N MET A 635 -6.94 17.62 16.68
CA MET A 635 -8.00 16.61 16.73
C MET A 635 -8.92 16.67 15.49
N CYS A 636 -9.30 17.86 15.02
CA CYS A 636 -10.05 18.01 13.78
C CYS A 636 -9.30 17.43 12.57
N TYR A 637 -8.00 17.72 12.45
CA TYR A 637 -7.17 17.15 11.38
C TYR A 637 -7.05 15.63 11.50
N CYS A 638 -6.95 15.06 12.71
CA CYS A 638 -6.96 13.61 12.91
C CYS A 638 -8.26 12.96 12.45
N MET A 639 -9.41 13.58 12.73
CA MET A 639 -10.73 13.07 12.30
C MET A 639 -10.92 13.15 10.78
N LEU A 640 -10.29 14.14 10.14
CA LEU A 640 -10.41 14.41 8.71
C LEU A 640 -9.21 13.90 7.90
N HIS A 641 -8.31 13.15 8.52
CA HIS A 641 -7.12 12.61 7.86
C HIS A 641 -7.50 11.61 6.75
N GLU A 642 -6.67 11.43 5.73
CA GLU A 642 -6.93 10.41 4.67
C GLU A 642 -6.71 9.01 5.24
N ASP A 643 -5.56 8.81 5.87
CA ASP A 643 -5.23 7.57 6.57
C ASP A 643 -5.83 7.50 7.98
N ASN A 644 -6.01 6.26 8.46
CA ASN A 644 -6.60 5.94 9.77
C ASN A 644 -5.64 6.23 10.95
N VAL A 645 -5.27 7.50 11.14
CA VAL A 645 -4.43 7.95 12.26
C VAL A 645 -5.10 7.73 13.63
N LEU A 646 -6.44 7.64 13.65
CA LEU A 646 -7.19 7.32 14.87
C LEU A 646 -6.92 5.89 15.38
N ALA A 647 -6.62 4.93 14.49
CA ALA A 647 -6.20 3.61 14.92
C ALA A 647 -4.92 3.65 15.77
N ALA A 648 -3.99 4.55 15.45
CA ALA A 648 -2.80 4.79 16.27
C ALA A 648 -3.18 5.39 17.63
N ILE A 649 -4.07 6.38 17.67
CA ILE A 649 -4.54 6.99 18.93
C ILE A 649 -5.17 5.92 19.85
N PHE A 650 -6.16 5.18 19.39
CA PHE A 650 -6.82 4.14 20.20
C PHE A 650 -5.96 2.88 20.43
N GLY A 651 -4.84 2.77 19.70
CA GLY A 651 -3.80 1.76 19.90
C GLY A 651 -2.86 2.10 21.05
N LEU A 652 -2.39 3.35 21.09
CA LEU A 652 -1.46 3.89 22.08
C LEU A 652 -2.13 4.15 23.43
N TRP A 653 -3.30 4.81 23.41
CA TRP A 653 -4.10 5.11 24.61
C TRP A 653 -5.33 4.22 24.67
N LYS A 654 -5.16 3.01 25.22
CA LYS A 654 -6.21 1.97 25.26
C LYS A 654 -7.43 2.40 26.08
N GLU A 655 -7.23 3.27 27.06
CA GLU A 655 -8.28 3.90 27.87
C GLU A 655 -9.28 4.69 27.03
N LEU A 656 -8.85 5.30 25.92
CA LEU A 656 -9.72 6.08 25.04
C LEU A 656 -10.71 5.22 24.25
N ARG A 657 -10.57 3.90 24.26
CA ARG A 657 -11.59 3.00 23.68
C ARG A 657 -12.91 3.06 24.45
N ALA A 658 -12.88 3.52 25.71
CA ALA A 658 -14.06 3.78 26.51
C ALA A 658 -14.49 5.25 26.51
N ALA A 659 -13.79 6.12 25.76
CA ALA A 659 -14.09 7.55 25.72
C ALA A 659 -15.49 7.82 25.21
N THR A 660 -16.15 8.81 25.81
CA THR A 660 -17.55 9.15 25.48
C THR A 660 -17.70 10.47 24.77
N SER A 661 -16.62 11.26 24.64
CA SER A 661 -16.60 12.51 23.88
C SER A 661 -15.25 12.74 23.19
N TRP A 662 -15.24 13.58 22.16
CA TRP A 662 -14.02 13.93 21.43
C TRP A 662 -13.11 14.86 22.24
N GLU A 663 -13.67 15.64 23.16
CA GLU A 663 -12.90 16.49 24.09
C GLU A 663 -12.03 15.66 25.04
N GLU A 664 -12.50 14.47 25.44
CA GLU A 664 -11.72 13.53 26.25
C GLU A 664 -10.49 13.02 25.48
N VAL A 665 -10.68 12.65 24.21
CA VAL A 665 -9.60 12.25 23.29
C VAL A 665 -8.65 13.42 23.04
N GLU A 666 -9.19 14.59 22.71
CA GLU A 666 -8.44 15.82 22.48
C GLU A 666 -7.53 16.16 23.67
N HIS A 667 -8.11 16.18 24.87
CA HIS A 667 -7.39 16.57 26.08
C HIS A 667 -6.28 15.56 26.43
N LEU A 668 -6.53 14.26 26.30
CA LEU A 668 -5.52 13.26 26.64
C LEU A 668 -4.34 13.28 25.65
N VAL A 669 -4.61 13.46 24.37
CA VAL A 669 -3.61 13.32 23.30
C VAL A 669 -2.89 14.63 23.01
N TRP A 670 -3.59 15.76 23.03
CA TRP A 670 -3.09 17.01 22.42
C TRP A 670 -2.97 18.21 23.37
N ASP A 671 -3.28 18.09 24.67
CA ASP A 671 -3.28 19.25 25.59
C ASP A 671 -1.90 19.93 25.73
N ASP A 672 -0.80 19.20 25.59
CA ASP A 672 0.54 19.80 25.60
C ASP A 672 0.80 20.76 24.43
N LEU A 673 0.06 20.64 23.31
CA LEU A 673 0.10 21.61 22.22
C LEU A 673 -0.42 22.98 22.66
N ASN A 674 -1.42 23.01 23.54
CA ASN A 674 -1.99 24.25 24.07
C ASN A 674 -0.97 24.97 24.96
N ARG A 675 -0.24 24.21 25.79
CA ARG A 675 0.82 24.76 26.64
C ARG A 675 1.94 25.37 25.81
N TYR A 676 2.32 24.70 24.71
CA TYR A 676 3.27 25.25 23.77
C TYR A 676 2.73 26.51 23.07
N GLN A 677 1.48 26.51 22.61
CA GLN A 677 0.86 27.69 21.98
C GLN A 677 0.83 28.91 22.91
N GLN A 678 0.57 28.71 24.21
CA GLN A 678 0.55 29.78 25.22
C GLN A 678 1.94 30.31 25.58
N SER A 679 2.98 29.48 25.46
CA SER A 679 4.36 29.83 25.79
C SER A 679 5.22 30.18 24.56
N SER A 680 4.66 30.02 23.36
CA SER A 680 5.38 30.22 22.10
C SER A 680 5.91 31.65 21.99
N PRO A 681 7.18 31.83 21.57
CA PRO A 681 7.71 33.16 21.32
C PRO A 681 6.90 33.84 20.20
N THR A 682 6.41 35.04 20.45
CA THR A 682 5.97 35.92 19.37
C THR A 682 7.19 36.24 18.53
N LEU A 683 7.29 35.69 17.31
CA LEU A 683 8.28 36.12 16.33
C LEU A 683 8.22 37.65 16.25
N SER A 684 9.29 38.33 16.66
CA SER A 684 9.45 39.75 16.39
C SER A 684 9.46 39.93 14.88
N SER A 685 8.52 40.76 14.41
CA SER A 685 8.25 41.13 13.01
C SER A 685 9.43 41.09 12.06
#